data_AF-A0A966UMR5-F1
#
_entry.id   AF-A0A966UMR5-F1
#
_cell.length_a   1.000
_cell.length_b   1.000
_cell.length_c   1.000
_cell.angle_alpha   90.00
_cell.angle_beta   90.00
_cell.angle_gamma   90.00
#
_symmetry.space_group_name_H-M   'P 1'
#
loop_
_entity.id
_entity.type
_entity.pdbx_description
1 polymer ?
#
loop_
_entity_poly.entity_id
_entity_poly.type
_entity_poly.pdbx_seq_one_letter_code
_entity_poly.pdbx_strand_id
1 'polypeptide(L)'
;MSVRTSTSAPYVNTKKYCVMVHTYEDLESLYSELETLDSTPEGLELTREIECLERKPMSRATVYRLTDWEATQLKTDPRVKSVELHPDELGIKAGLYATEQTSDAWDKSSSTSNTMKNFALLRCTEGVQRSGWGGTGYEGTGSGTPAVSGTIKLTQTGRNVDCVICDENGIVWGHPEYNSNPDGSSGSNRTVQYNWEQHNTAVRGTSPGNYAYSTGSHSTHVAGTVAGNTQGWARDANIYNIYYDAGNTYPYFQYTFDYIREFHKNKSVNAATGRKNPTIVNNSWGMSIFPGEWALTDITAVTYRGTRYVPTGGTTTYNGFSGVCTASTRLATLINFENNGNRITTTGTADQGEGALISNPSSWTKDSNYHASIAGVTQPASSYTIRMSTDTVGAGVRVQSDVSAGGSSGVTTLTTTITIRRESDNTVVNTYSVGPTVSSDGGTATNVIDETATLAQLGNYSIVYSTTISNAEVTGRVYAFDMDILIDNDPTIADAATVSTLTGSLLGAASLTASTTPTVGNNDDGYWTLNLPFSIKFMGVTYSSIYVGTNHYVTFGSGSSNYSSLSASNPNIPKIMWCSDDNSVQRIYYGAEGTAPNRTYRIRMEGNANSTGTLGSPGMVNEWVFYEATPAQIDLQLGANNRKTVSGTSFTTAQLNAWGFISGQRIPARVSMMDVDIEDAYDEGIIMVGAAGNGRWKHEVPGGADWSNTFEMAIRYPGTVASPYYYMRGTSPTALDNTTDGTYDLPAITVGSVDSINPDQKVLYSDCGPACTIWAPGTYIISSLPSGVSESRAPGGITYFLGKYSGTSMASPQVCGVLACALEIYPEMNQERAKEYITAIAKSNQLTATSGGPTDGQDLQGAPNLYLYYKPEREVDGSVYPKINYKPRPSSGAVWPRPRVKRTLN
;
A
#
# COMPACT_ATOMS: atom_id res chain seq x y z
N MET A 1 18.17 13.74 -35.94
CA MET A 1 19.58 14.12 -35.70
C MET A 1 19.57 15.43 -34.94
N SER A 2 20.30 15.53 -33.82
CA SER A 2 20.12 16.57 -32.79
C SER A 2 18.73 16.55 -32.13
N VAL A 3 18.66 16.02 -30.92
CA VAL A 3 17.70 16.50 -29.92
C VAL A 3 18.06 17.95 -29.63
N ARG A 4 17.11 18.89 -29.77
CA ARG A 4 17.34 20.33 -29.51
C ARG A 4 16.67 20.77 -28.21
N THR A 5 17.11 20.21 -27.08
CA THR A 5 16.67 20.56 -25.72
C THR A 5 17.15 21.94 -25.22
N SER A 6 17.37 22.90 -26.13
CA SER A 6 17.74 24.28 -25.80
C SER A 6 16.49 25.15 -25.66
N THR A 7 16.01 25.33 -24.42
CA THR A 7 14.97 26.32 -24.10
C THR A 7 15.46 27.74 -24.43
N SER A 8 14.55 28.62 -24.84
CA SER A 8 14.88 29.93 -25.43
C SER A 8 15.27 31.03 -24.43
N ALA A 9 15.37 30.72 -23.15
CA ALA A 9 15.40 31.67 -22.04
C ALA A 9 16.70 32.52 -21.81
N PRO A 10 17.93 32.11 -22.18
CA PRO A 10 19.13 32.84 -21.71
C PRO A 10 19.33 34.27 -22.23
N TYR A 11 18.75 34.63 -23.38
CA TYR A 11 19.12 35.84 -24.14
C TYR A 11 18.47 37.15 -23.65
N VAL A 12 17.80 37.14 -22.48
CA VAL A 12 16.65 38.04 -22.22
C VAL A 12 16.58 38.61 -20.79
N ASN A 13 17.65 38.49 -19.98
CA ASN A 13 17.56 38.58 -18.50
C ASN A 13 18.31 39.77 -17.85
N THR A 14 17.86 40.23 -16.67
CA THR A 14 18.43 41.37 -15.89
C THR A 14 18.51 41.07 -14.37
N LYS A 15 19.39 41.76 -13.62
CA LYS A 15 19.67 41.50 -12.18
C LYS A 15 19.93 42.77 -11.35
N LYS A 16 19.96 42.62 -10.02
CA LYS A 16 20.21 43.69 -9.03
C LYS A 16 21.69 43.82 -8.64
N TYR A 17 22.20 45.04 -8.59
CA TYR A 17 23.58 45.33 -8.15
C TYR A 17 23.65 46.43 -7.09
N CYS A 18 24.43 46.20 -6.03
CA CYS A 18 24.86 47.22 -5.09
C CYS A 18 25.97 48.07 -5.70
N VAL A 19 25.73 49.38 -5.83
CA VAL A 19 26.73 50.39 -6.19
C VAL A 19 27.05 51.20 -4.94
N MET A 20 28.34 51.31 -4.60
CA MET A 20 28.85 51.95 -3.39
C MET A 20 29.86 53.03 -3.76
N VAL A 21 29.78 54.21 -3.12
CA VAL A 21 30.60 55.38 -3.47
C VAL A 21 31.62 55.77 -2.38
N HIS A 22 32.60 56.59 -2.74
CA HIS A 22 33.68 57.01 -1.85
C HIS A 22 33.24 58.02 -0.78
N THR A 23 32.50 59.07 -1.12
CA THR A 23 31.97 60.10 -0.21
C THR A 23 30.44 60.05 -0.18
N TYR A 24 29.77 60.86 0.65
CA TYR A 24 28.30 60.96 0.59
C TYR A 24 27.86 61.96 -0.49
N GLU A 25 28.73 62.93 -0.74
CA GLU A 25 28.62 64.03 -1.66
C GLU A 25 28.65 63.59 -3.13
N ASP A 26 29.32 62.46 -3.43
CA ASP A 26 29.35 61.85 -4.79
C ASP A 26 27.97 61.42 -5.31
N LEU A 27 27.06 61.03 -4.40
CA LEU A 27 25.82 60.31 -4.72
C LEU A 27 24.96 61.05 -5.74
N GLU A 28 24.67 62.33 -5.52
CA GLU A 28 23.75 63.12 -6.35
C GLU A 28 24.23 63.22 -7.80
N SER A 29 25.56 63.26 -8.03
CA SER A 29 26.11 63.28 -9.40
C SER A 29 25.91 61.95 -10.11
N LEU A 30 26.29 60.84 -9.45
CA LEU A 30 26.17 59.49 -10.01
C LEU A 30 24.71 59.09 -10.25
N TYR A 31 23.79 59.54 -9.38
CA TYR A 31 22.35 59.37 -9.56
C TYR A 31 21.88 60.04 -10.86
N SER A 32 22.28 61.29 -11.10
CA SER A 32 21.84 62.05 -12.28
C SER A 32 22.29 61.44 -13.62
N GLU A 33 23.41 60.72 -13.64
CA GLU A 33 24.03 60.15 -14.84
C GLU A 33 23.56 58.73 -15.15
N LEU A 34 23.16 57.94 -14.15
CA LEU A 34 22.65 56.56 -14.36
C LEU A 34 21.15 56.51 -14.62
N GLU A 35 20.41 57.46 -14.05
CA GLU A 35 18.94 57.43 -14.00
C GLU A 35 18.29 58.37 -15.02
N THR A 36 19.05 58.74 -16.05
CA THR A 36 18.61 59.59 -17.16
C THR A 36 18.85 58.85 -18.48
N LEU A 37 17.81 58.67 -19.29
CA LEU A 37 17.93 58.09 -20.63
C LEU A 37 18.93 58.87 -21.50
N ASP A 38 19.75 58.14 -22.26
CA ASP A 38 20.87 58.66 -23.06
C ASP A 38 21.94 59.46 -22.26
N SER A 39 21.94 59.34 -20.92
CA SER A 39 23.04 59.75 -20.05
C SER A 39 23.87 58.55 -19.62
N THR A 40 25.16 58.78 -19.38
CA THR A 40 26.12 57.76 -18.98
C THR A 40 27.32 58.44 -18.32
N PRO A 41 27.92 57.85 -17.27
CA PRO A 41 29.16 58.37 -16.69
C PRO A 41 30.32 58.44 -17.70
N GLU A 42 31.24 59.38 -17.47
CA GLU A 42 32.31 59.70 -18.43
C GLU A 42 33.18 58.47 -18.76
N GLY A 43 32.96 57.90 -19.95
CA GLY A 43 33.70 56.75 -20.47
C GLY A 43 32.95 55.41 -20.50
N LEU A 44 31.64 55.36 -20.21
CA LEU A 44 30.84 54.13 -20.20
C LEU A 44 29.80 54.03 -21.33
N GLU A 45 29.57 52.82 -21.85
CA GLU A 45 28.58 52.52 -22.91
C GLU A 45 27.23 52.05 -22.32
N LEU A 46 26.60 52.88 -21.48
CA LEU A 46 25.26 52.62 -20.94
C LEU A 46 24.21 53.40 -21.76
N THR A 47 23.51 52.70 -22.66
CA THR A 47 22.61 53.31 -23.67
C THR A 47 21.12 53.21 -23.32
N ARG A 48 20.80 53.03 -22.03
CA ARG A 48 19.43 53.07 -21.50
C ARG A 48 19.43 53.66 -20.09
N GLU A 49 18.28 54.17 -19.68
CA GLU A 49 17.99 54.52 -18.29
C GLU A 49 18.18 53.30 -17.37
N ILE A 50 18.93 53.47 -16.27
CA ILE A 50 19.19 52.42 -15.29
C ILE A 50 18.30 52.62 -14.07
N GLU A 51 17.29 51.76 -13.94
CA GLU A 51 16.36 51.72 -12.80
C GLU A 51 17.11 51.63 -11.45
N CYS A 52 16.98 52.67 -10.61
CA CYS A 52 17.32 52.61 -9.19
C CYS A 52 16.24 51.84 -8.42
N LEU A 53 16.62 50.67 -7.88
CA LEU A 53 15.75 49.77 -7.13
C LEU A 53 15.66 50.12 -5.63
N GLU A 54 16.80 50.45 -5.00
CA GLU A 54 16.85 50.74 -3.57
C GLU A 54 17.72 51.97 -3.27
N ARG A 55 17.08 53.13 -3.14
CA ARG A 55 17.69 54.34 -2.57
C ARG A 55 17.84 54.17 -1.06
N LYS A 56 18.99 54.55 -0.50
CA LYS A 56 19.27 54.43 0.95
C LYS A 56 19.76 55.76 1.51
N PRO A 57 18.88 56.75 1.77
CA PRO A 57 19.22 58.16 2.10
C PRO A 57 19.96 58.43 3.44
N MET A 58 20.63 57.42 4.00
CA MET A 58 21.51 57.48 5.17
C MET A 58 22.80 56.66 4.93
N SER A 59 23.10 56.29 3.67
CA SER A 59 24.13 55.33 3.29
C SER A 59 24.77 55.68 1.95
N ARG A 60 26.09 55.48 1.83
CA ARG A 60 26.87 55.61 0.57
C ARG A 60 26.68 54.42 -0.38
N ALA A 61 25.47 53.87 -0.48
CA ALA A 61 25.19 52.64 -1.23
C ALA A 61 23.75 52.63 -1.75
N THR A 62 23.58 52.27 -3.02
CA THR A 62 22.30 52.28 -3.76
C THR A 62 22.21 51.02 -4.62
N VAL A 63 21.01 50.47 -4.85
CA VAL A 63 20.83 49.25 -5.67
C VAL A 63 20.21 49.60 -7.03
N TYR A 64 20.74 49.03 -8.11
CA TYR A 64 20.33 49.29 -9.50
C TYR A 64 20.00 48.00 -10.28
N ARG A 65 19.15 48.09 -11.31
CA ARG A 65 18.90 46.99 -12.26
C ARG A 65 19.81 47.09 -13.49
N LEU A 66 20.71 46.11 -13.62
CA LEU A 66 21.69 45.99 -14.70
C LEU A 66 21.61 44.59 -15.30
N THR A 67 21.87 44.47 -16.60
CA THR A 67 22.29 43.20 -17.21
C THR A 67 23.68 42.81 -16.67
N ASP A 68 24.03 41.53 -16.77
CA ASP A 68 25.37 41.04 -16.42
C ASP A 68 26.51 41.79 -17.16
N TRP A 69 26.20 42.34 -18.34
CA TRP A 69 27.12 43.14 -19.15
C TRP A 69 27.26 44.58 -18.64
N GLU A 70 26.15 45.30 -18.42
CA GLU A 70 26.16 46.72 -17.99
C GLU A 70 26.85 46.91 -16.64
N ALA A 71 26.68 45.99 -15.69
CA ALA A 71 27.33 46.07 -14.38
C ALA A 71 28.86 45.90 -14.42
N THR A 72 29.40 45.36 -15.52
CA THR A 72 30.85 45.30 -15.75
C THR A 72 31.39 46.68 -16.15
N GLN A 73 30.59 47.52 -16.82
CA GLN A 73 30.98 48.89 -17.19
C GLN A 73 31.06 49.81 -15.97
N LEU A 74 30.01 49.84 -15.15
CA LEU A 74 29.87 50.79 -14.04
C LEU A 74 30.97 50.70 -12.96
N LYS A 75 31.77 49.63 -12.97
CA LYS A 75 32.84 49.40 -11.99
C LYS A 75 34.12 50.22 -12.23
N THR A 76 34.22 50.97 -13.34
CA THR A 76 35.39 51.81 -13.65
C THR A 76 35.20 53.30 -13.38
N ASP A 77 34.05 53.73 -12.86
CA ASP A 77 33.81 55.12 -12.46
C ASP A 77 34.64 55.52 -11.22
N PRO A 78 35.32 56.69 -11.20
CA PRO A 78 36.23 57.07 -10.12
C PRO A 78 35.55 57.43 -8.78
N ARG A 79 34.23 57.69 -8.76
CA ARG A 79 33.44 57.90 -7.53
C ARG A 79 32.99 56.57 -6.93
N VAL A 80 32.86 55.54 -7.77
CA VAL A 80 32.37 54.21 -7.40
C VAL A 80 33.46 53.40 -6.70
N LYS A 81 33.29 53.23 -5.40
CA LYS A 81 34.15 52.43 -4.53
C LYS A 81 34.02 50.92 -4.79
N SER A 82 32.80 50.45 -5.07
CA SER A 82 32.59 49.10 -5.60
C SER A 82 31.23 48.95 -6.29
N VAL A 83 31.19 48.05 -7.28
CA VAL A 83 29.97 47.43 -7.81
C VAL A 83 30.02 45.94 -7.51
N GLU A 84 28.98 45.43 -6.86
CA GLU A 84 28.82 44.06 -6.40
C GLU A 84 27.38 43.61 -6.69
N LEU A 85 27.15 42.34 -7.03
CA LEU A 85 25.78 41.80 -7.09
C LEU A 85 25.10 41.96 -5.72
N HIS A 86 23.80 42.23 -5.71
CA HIS A 86 23.06 42.32 -4.44
C HIS A 86 23.17 40.98 -3.67
N PRO A 87 23.26 40.95 -2.32
CA PRO A 87 23.41 39.69 -1.57
C PRO A 87 22.33 38.63 -1.86
N ASP A 88 21.13 39.06 -2.26
CA ASP A 88 20.03 38.26 -2.82
C ASP A 88 20.46 37.46 -4.07
N GLU A 89 21.03 38.17 -5.07
CA GLU A 89 21.55 37.62 -6.33
C GLU A 89 22.83 36.79 -6.15
N LEU A 90 23.56 37.01 -5.05
CA LEU A 90 24.69 36.18 -4.62
C LEU A 90 24.27 34.97 -3.76
N GLY A 91 22.98 34.86 -3.39
CA GLY A 91 22.47 33.80 -2.51
C GLY A 91 23.00 33.85 -1.07
N ILE A 92 23.53 34.99 -0.61
CA ILE A 92 24.16 35.15 0.71
C ILE A 92 23.10 35.19 1.81
N LYS A 93 23.30 34.40 2.87
CA LYS A 93 22.38 34.24 4.01
C LYS A 93 23.11 34.22 5.35
N ALA A 94 22.34 34.40 6.43
CA ALA A 94 22.85 34.19 7.80
C ALA A 94 23.21 32.72 8.05
N GLY A 95 24.18 32.46 8.93
CA GLY A 95 24.62 31.09 9.28
C GLY A 95 23.67 30.40 10.25
N LEU A 96 23.25 29.17 9.93
CA LEU A 96 22.13 28.48 10.57
C LEU A 96 22.50 27.01 10.84
N TYR A 97 22.37 26.55 12.08
CA TYR A 97 22.72 25.17 12.47
C TYR A 97 21.65 24.14 12.05
N ALA A 98 21.27 24.09 10.77
CA ALA A 98 20.47 22.99 10.23
C ALA A 98 21.42 21.91 9.66
N THR A 99 21.17 20.63 9.96
CA THR A 99 21.86 19.54 9.29
C THR A 99 21.14 19.26 7.97
N GLU A 100 21.75 19.68 6.87
CA GLU A 100 21.25 19.40 5.52
C GLU A 100 21.83 18.09 4.99
N GLN A 101 21.05 17.36 4.21
CA GLN A 101 21.51 16.20 3.46
C GLN A 101 20.74 16.10 2.14
N THR A 102 21.49 16.18 1.04
CA THR A 102 20.98 15.93 -0.32
C THR A 102 21.32 14.50 -0.74
N SER A 103 20.42 13.87 -1.51
CA SER A 103 20.68 12.64 -2.24
C SER A 103 19.79 12.59 -3.48
N ASP A 104 20.26 11.91 -4.51
CA ASP A 104 19.54 11.45 -5.70
C ASP A 104 18.87 10.07 -5.51
N ALA A 105 19.23 9.36 -4.44
CA ALA A 105 18.89 7.97 -4.17
C ALA A 105 18.10 7.78 -2.86
N TRP A 106 17.07 8.61 -2.64
CA TRP A 106 16.04 8.38 -1.61
C TRP A 106 15.11 7.25 -2.08
N ASP A 107 15.57 6.00 -1.91
CA ASP A 107 15.09 4.86 -2.70
C ASP A 107 14.13 3.92 -1.95
N LYS A 108 12.92 3.77 -2.50
CA LYS A 108 11.83 2.89 -2.06
C LYS A 108 11.88 1.44 -2.63
N SER A 109 12.89 1.07 -3.41
CA SER A 109 12.98 -0.28 -4.00
C SER A 109 13.42 -1.35 -2.99
N SER A 110 13.29 -2.63 -3.35
CA SER A 110 13.91 -3.75 -2.62
C SER A 110 15.42 -3.84 -2.82
N SER A 111 15.98 -3.19 -3.85
CA SER A 111 17.42 -3.22 -4.16
C SER A 111 18.24 -2.32 -3.22
N THR A 112 19.52 -2.63 -3.04
CA THR A 112 20.42 -1.92 -2.11
C THR A 112 21.69 -1.47 -2.84
N SER A 113 22.06 -0.20 -2.65
CA SER A 113 23.34 0.40 -3.04
C SER A 113 23.88 1.25 -1.88
N ASN A 114 25.20 1.43 -1.77
CA ASN A 114 25.80 2.27 -0.73
C ASN A 114 25.57 3.78 -0.94
N THR A 115 25.12 4.17 -2.13
CA THR A 115 24.63 5.54 -2.42
C THR A 115 23.25 5.83 -1.84
N MET A 116 22.43 4.79 -1.60
CA MET A 116 21.03 4.97 -1.18
C MET A 116 20.89 5.49 0.25
N LYS A 117 19.86 6.31 0.46
CA LYS A 117 19.52 6.87 1.77
C LYS A 117 18.10 6.49 2.21
N ASN A 118 17.91 6.37 3.52
CA ASN A 118 16.63 6.04 4.16
C ASN A 118 15.53 7.00 3.70
N PHE A 119 14.67 6.55 2.79
CA PHE A 119 13.63 7.38 2.15
C PHE A 119 12.62 7.93 3.16
N ALA A 120 12.48 7.31 4.34
CA ALA A 120 11.62 7.80 5.41
C ALA A 120 12.02 9.20 5.89
N LEU A 121 13.32 9.53 5.86
CA LEU A 121 13.84 10.85 6.21
C LEU A 121 13.23 11.93 5.30
N LEU A 122 13.28 11.74 3.98
CA LEU A 122 12.66 12.66 3.02
C LEU A 122 11.13 12.66 3.13
N ARG A 123 10.50 11.48 3.10
CA ARG A 123 9.03 11.36 3.11
C ARG A 123 8.38 11.95 4.37
N CYS A 124 9.01 11.81 5.54
CA CYS A 124 8.47 12.32 6.79
C CYS A 124 8.91 13.76 7.10
N THR A 125 9.93 14.34 6.43
CA THR A 125 10.25 15.77 6.51
C THR A 125 9.41 16.61 5.55
N GLU A 126 9.12 16.10 4.34
CA GLU A 126 8.17 16.74 3.41
C GLU A 126 6.73 16.65 3.94
N GLY A 127 6.36 15.50 4.53
CA GLY A 127 5.04 15.30 5.12
C GLY A 127 3.91 15.27 4.10
N VAL A 128 4.21 14.97 2.83
CA VAL A 128 3.27 14.67 1.74
C VAL A 128 3.88 13.57 0.89
N GLN A 129 3.06 12.74 0.25
CA GLN A 129 3.56 11.80 -0.77
C GLN A 129 3.88 12.58 -2.04
N ARG A 130 5.06 12.35 -2.63
CA ARG A 130 5.37 12.86 -3.97
C ARG A 130 4.63 12.03 -5.01
N SER A 131 4.02 12.70 -5.99
CA SER A 131 3.39 11.99 -7.12
C SER A 131 4.39 11.07 -7.83
N GLY A 132 3.99 9.84 -8.13
CA GLY A 132 4.82 8.84 -8.80
C GLY A 132 5.95 8.21 -7.97
N TRP A 133 6.22 8.66 -6.74
CA TRP A 133 7.32 8.13 -5.93
C TRP A 133 6.92 6.84 -5.21
N GLY A 134 7.25 5.69 -5.81
CA GLY A 134 6.90 4.37 -5.29
C GLY A 134 7.87 3.30 -5.81
N GLY A 135 8.16 2.30 -4.97
CA GLY A 135 8.80 1.07 -5.37
C GLY A 135 7.80 -0.07 -5.56
N THR A 136 8.30 -1.29 -5.70
CA THR A 136 7.51 -2.51 -5.90
C THR A 136 6.67 -2.91 -4.68
N GLY A 137 6.94 -2.34 -3.49
CA GLY A 137 6.29 -2.72 -2.24
C GLY A 137 6.68 -4.11 -1.74
N TYR A 138 6.14 -4.48 -0.58
CA TYR A 138 6.40 -5.79 0.04
C TYR A 138 5.89 -6.96 -0.80
N GLU A 139 4.73 -6.82 -1.43
CA GLU A 139 4.10 -7.89 -2.24
C GLU A 139 4.53 -7.88 -3.72
N GLY A 140 5.39 -6.94 -4.14
CA GLY A 140 5.83 -6.81 -5.53
C GLY A 140 4.81 -6.18 -6.49
N THR A 141 3.66 -5.72 -5.96
CA THR A 141 2.51 -5.17 -6.71
C THR A 141 2.57 -3.67 -6.95
N GLY A 142 3.52 -2.96 -6.34
CA GLY A 142 3.67 -1.51 -6.44
C GLY A 142 4.28 -1.02 -7.74
N SER A 143 3.97 0.23 -8.11
CA SER A 143 4.53 0.93 -9.26
C SER A 143 4.95 2.37 -8.91
N GLY A 144 5.79 2.95 -9.76
CA GLY A 144 6.35 4.29 -9.59
C GLY A 144 7.85 4.34 -9.89
N THR A 145 8.45 5.50 -9.66
CA THR A 145 9.91 5.69 -9.64
C THR A 145 10.39 5.49 -8.19
N PRO A 146 11.25 4.51 -7.88
CA PRO A 146 11.61 4.20 -6.50
C PRO A 146 12.60 5.17 -5.88
N ALA A 147 13.62 5.59 -6.65
CA ALA A 147 14.62 6.58 -6.26
C ALA A 147 14.19 7.98 -6.74
N VAL A 148 14.32 8.98 -5.86
CA VAL A 148 14.09 10.39 -6.20
C VAL A 148 15.16 11.28 -5.59
N SER A 149 15.40 12.43 -6.22
CA SER A 149 16.29 13.46 -5.69
C SER A 149 15.59 14.38 -4.70
N GLY A 150 16.27 14.74 -3.61
CA GLY A 150 15.73 15.63 -2.59
C GLY A 150 16.77 16.04 -1.54
N THR A 151 16.43 17.06 -0.76
CA THR A 151 17.26 17.57 0.34
C THR A 151 16.41 17.64 1.61
N ILE A 152 16.84 16.93 2.65
CA ILE A 152 16.25 17.08 4.00
C ILE A 152 17.00 18.17 4.78
N LYS A 153 16.31 18.81 5.71
CA LYS A 153 16.90 19.78 6.64
C LYS A 153 16.41 19.49 8.06
N LEU A 154 17.30 19.02 8.93
CA LEU A 154 16.99 18.72 10.33
C LEU A 154 17.45 19.90 11.20
N THR A 155 16.52 20.58 11.89
CA THR A 155 16.85 21.69 12.81
C THR A 155 16.95 21.24 14.28
N GLN A 156 16.67 19.97 14.56
CA GLN A 156 16.98 19.24 15.78
C GLN A 156 17.60 17.90 15.40
N THR A 157 18.65 17.50 16.10
CA THR A 157 19.47 16.31 15.84
C THR A 157 19.49 15.35 17.04
N GLY A 158 18.68 15.58 18.07
CA GLY A 158 18.59 14.73 19.25
C GLY A 158 19.73 14.95 20.25
N ARG A 159 20.32 16.15 20.25
CA ARG A 159 21.47 16.47 21.09
C ARG A 159 21.09 16.43 22.57
N ASN A 160 21.95 15.82 23.39
CA ASN A 160 21.73 15.61 24.84
C ASN A 160 20.54 14.68 25.15
N VAL A 161 20.33 13.66 24.32
CA VAL A 161 19.34 12.59 24.51
C VAL A 161 20.05 11.22 24.51
N ASP A 162 19.59 10.30 25.36
CA ASP A 162 20.06 8.92 25.40
C ASP A 162 19.05 8.00 24.72
N CYS A 163 19.40 7.50 23.53
CA CYS A 163 18.59 6.53 22.79
C CYS A 163 19.02 5.11 23.16
N VAL A 164 18.11 4.36 23.79
CA VAL A 164 18.30 2.96 24.17
C VAL A 164 17.65 2.05 23.13
N ILE A 165 18.45 1.20 22.50
CA ILE A 165 18.00 0.21 21.52
C ILE A 165 17.80 -1.11 22.25
N CYS A 166 16.56 -1.36 22.68
CA CYS A 166 16.15 -2.63 23.30
C CYS A 166 15.87 -3.62 22.17
N ASP A 167 16.88 -4.41 21.79
CA ASP A 167 16.87 -5.24 20.58
C ASP A 167 17.89 -6.40 20.71
N GLU A 168 18.36 -7.03 19.62
CA GLU A 168 19.41 -8.07 19.64
C GLU A 168 20.69 -7.65 20.41
N ASN A 169 21.45 -8.61 20.94
CA ASN A 169 22.62 -8.32 21.79
C ASN A 169 23.77 -7.63 21.03
N GLY A 170 24.00 -6.37 21.36
CA GLY A 170 25.06 -5.54 20.82
C GLY A 170 24.81 -5.11 19.39
N ILE A 171 25.61 -4.16 18.93
CA ILE A 171 25.55 -3.56 17.58
C ILE A 171 26.93 -3.59 16.94
N VAL A 172 27.06 -3.22 15.67
CA VAL A 172 28.37 -2.99 15.04
C VAL A 172 28.96 -1.68 15.59
N TRP A 173 29.51 -1.71 16.81
CA TRP A 173 29.89 -0.53 17.61
C TRP A 173 30.75 0.50 16.84
N GLY A 174 31.65 0.06 15.96
CA GLY A 174 32.51 0.93 15.15
C GLY A 174 31.90 1.49 13.85
N HIS A 175 30.62 1.24 13.55
CA HIS A 175 30.01 1.57 12.26
C HIS A 175 30.03 3.09 11.98
N PRO A 176 30.42 3.57 10.77
CA PRO A 176 30.54 4.99 10.44
C PRO A 176 29.28 5.84 10.69
N GLU A 177 28.09 5.24 10.62
CA GLU A 177 26.82 5.89 10.99
C GLU A 177 26.78 6.41 12.44
N TYR A 178 27.55 5.81 13.36
CA TYR A 178 27.52 6.18 14.77
C TYR A 178 28.58 7.21 15.17
N ASN A 179 29.44 7.64 14.23
CA ASN A 179 30.34 8.78 14.45
C ASN A 179 29.54 10.08 14.53
N SER A 180 30.11 11.11 15.17
CA SER A 180 29.58 12.49 15.15
C SER A 180 29.64 13.14 13.77
N ASN A 181 30.57 12.71 12.91
CA ASN A 181 30.85 13.36 11.63
C ASN A 181 30.19 12.56 10.49
N PRO A 182 29.27 13.16 9.68
CA PRO A 182 28.53 12.43 8.65
C PRO A 182 29.37 11.85 7.50
N ASP A 183 30.59 12.37 7.30
CA ASP A 183 31.57 11.90 6.31
C ASP A 183 32.33 10.63 6.74
N GLY A 184 32.14 10.17 7.98
CA GLY A 184 32.87 9.04 8.56
C GLY A 184 34.28 9.36 9.06
N SER A 185 34.72 10.62 9.01
CA SER A 185 35.97 11.06 9.61
C SER A 185 35.99 10.83 11.13
N SER A 186 37.19 10.86 11.73
CA SER A 186 37.42 10.51 13.13
C SER A 186 36.94 11.60 14.13
N GLY A 187 35.64 11.83 14.16
CA GLY A 187 34.94 12.43 15.30
C GLY A 187 34.74 11.42 16.43
N SER A 188 34.01 11.80 17.49
CA SER A 188 33.67 10.85 18.55
C SER A 188 32.66 9.83 18.04
N ASN A 189 32.86 8.56 18.41
CA ASN A 189 31.79 7.58 18.36
C ASN A 189 30.74 7.96 19.42
N ARG A 190 29.44 7.81 19.09
CA ARG A 190 28.30 8.14 19.96
C ARG A 190 27.69 6.90 20.63
N THR A 191 28.19 5.70 20.32
CA THR A 191 27.79 4.47 21.01
C THR A 191 28.42 4.35 22.39
N VAL A 192 27.68 3.76 23.34
CA VAL A 192 28.12 3.56 24.73
C VAL A 192 27.87 2.10 25.13
N GLN A 193 28.95 1.34 25.34
CA GLN A 193 28.90 0.00 25.91
C GLN A 193 28.69 0.09 27.43
N TYR A 194 27.44 0.17 27.86
CA TYR A 194 27.08 0.32 29.27
C TYR A 194 27.06 -1.03 29.99
N ASN A 195 27.70 -1.13 31.15
CA ASN A 195 27.64 -2.34 31.97
C ASN A 195 26.31 -2.41 32.73
N TRP A 196 25.24 -2.91 32.11
CA TRP A 196 23.93 -3.04 32.77
C TRP A 196 23.99 -3.88 34.06
N GLU A 197 24.78 -4.97 34.06
CA GLU A 197 24.95 -5.84 35.23
C GLU A 197 25.65 -5.15 36.44
N GLN A 198 26.17 -3.93 36.30
CA GLN A 198 26.62 -3.15 37.47
C GLN A 198 25.47 -2.94 38.48
N HIS A 199 24.22 -2.94 37.98
CA HIS A 199 22.99 -2.78 38.77
C HIS A 199 22.42 -4.10 39.32
N ASN A 200 23.11 -5.23 39.17
CA ASN A 200 22.71 -6.55 39.72
C ASN A 200 22.21 -6.47 41.18
N THR A 201 22.79 -5.59 42.01
CA THR A 201 22.42 -5.48 43.42
C THR A 201 21.06 -4.83 43.65
N ALA A 202 20.65 -3.90 42.77
CA ALA A 202 19.31 -3.33 42.80
C ALA A 202 18.28 -4.24 42.10
N VAL A 203 18.63 -4.72 40.90
CA VAL A 203 17.71 -5.45 40.00
C VAL A 203 17.53 -6.93 40.38
N ARG A 204 18.56 -7.58 40.95
CA ARG A 204 18.59 -9.03 41.20
C ARG A 204 18.94 -9.41 42.64
N GLY A 205 19.30 -8.45 43.49
CA GLY A 205 19.86 -8.71 44.82
C GLY A 205 21.22 -9.42 44.80
N THR A 206 21.94 -9.45 43.68
CA THR A 206 23.23 -10.14 43.52
C THR A 206 24.40 -9.18 43.39
N SER A 207 25.64 -9.68 43.46
CA SER A 207 26.84 -8.85 43.27
C SER A 207 26.90 -8.23 41.86
N PRO A 208 27.46 -7.01 41.71
CA PRO A 208 27.69 -6.38 40.40
C PRO A 208 28.43 -7.31 39.43
N GLY A 209 27.92 -7.39 38.20
CA GLY A 209 28.45 -8.24 37.12
C GLY A 209 29.13 -7.45 36.00
N ASN A 210 29.26 -8.10 34.84
CA ASN A 210 29.92 -7.53 33.65
C ASN A 210 29.13 -7.90 32.40
N TYR A 211 28.29 -6.98 31.94
CA TYR A 211 27.42 -7.20 30.77
C TYR A 211 28.24 -7.50 29.50
N ALA A 212 27.95 -8.65 28.87
CA ALA A 212 28.67 -9.13 27.70
C ALA A 212 27.92 -8.82 26.39
N TYR A 213 28.50 -7.97 25.57
CA TYR A 213 27.97 -7.60 24.26
C TYR A 213 28.38 -8.57 23.14
N SER A 214 27.48 -8.75 22.18
CA SER A 214 27.71 -9.46 20.91
C SER A 214 27.58 -8.48 19.72
N THR A 215 27.21 -8.97 18.54
CA THR A 215 26.82 -8.17 17.38
C THR A 215 25.51 -8.69 16.81
N GLY A 216 24.40 -8.02 17.13
CA GLY A 216 23.11 -8.23 16.47
C GLY A 216 23.07 -7.55 15.09
N SER A 217 22.28 -8.10 14.19
CA SER A 217 22.04 -7.57 12.85
C SER A 217 20.84 -6.63 12.85
N HIS A 218 19.75 -7.02 13.52
CA HIS A 218 18.53 -6.24 13.64
C HIS A 218 18.75 -5.00 14.51
N SER A 219 19.42 -5.17 15.66
CA SER A 219 19.81 -4.07 16.56
C SER A 219 20.67 -3.00 15.87
N THR A 220 21.62 -3.43 15.03
CA THR A 220 22.49 -2.54 14.25
C THR A 220 21.68 -1.72 13.23
N HIS A 221 20.67 -2.34 12.59
CA HIS A 221 19.77 -1.66 11.66
C HIS A 221 18.93 -0.60 12.38
N VAL A 222 18.27 -1.01 13.47
CA VAL A 222 17.42 -0.17 14.31
C VAL A 222 18.21 1.03 14.86
N ALA A 223 19.40 0.80 15.42
CA ALA A 223 20.28 1.86 15.93
C ALA A 223 20.64 2.91 14.86
N GLY A 224 20.94 2.46 13.63
CA GLY A 224 21.20 3.34 12.50
C GLY A 224 19.96 4.12 12.04
N THR A 225 18.76 3.54 12.15
CA THR A 225 17.51 4.22 11.80
C THR A 225 17.10 5.25 12.86
N VAL A 226 17.28 4.97 14.16
CA VAL A 226 17.04 5.98 15.21
C VAL A 226 18.06 7.13 15.11
N ALA A 227 19.35 6.80 15.11
CA ALA A 227 20.41 7.74 15.47
C ALA A 227 21.62 7.76 14.51
N GLY A 228 21.56 7.08 13.37
CA GLY A 228 22.62 7.10 12.36
C GLY A 228 22.79 8.48 11.70
N ASN A 229 24.05 8.88 11.44
CA ASN A 229 24.40 10.22 10.95
C ASN A 229 24.03 10.50 9.48
N THR A 230 23.69 9.49 8.65
CA THR A 230 23.10 9.72 7.31
C THR A 230 21.88 8.87 7.00
N GLN A 231 21.60 7.81 7.76
CA GLN A 231 20.41 6.95 7.64
C GLN A 231 19.36 7.18 8.73
N GLY A 232 19.69 7.94 9.79
CA GLY A 232 18.81 8.20 10.93
C GLY A 232 18.54 9.67 11.23
N TRP A 233 17.76 9.86 12.31
CA TRP A 233 17.20 11.15 12.75
C TRP A 233 18.07 11.81 13.83
N ALA A 234 18.39 11.06 14.89
CA ALA A 234 18.99 11.55 16.12
C ALA A 234 20.53 11.55 16.05
N ARG A 235 21.08 12.35 15.12
CA ARG A 235 22.50 12.39 14.73
C ARG A 235 23.46 12.88 15.82
N ASP A 236 22.95 13.56 16.84
CA ASP A 236 23.71 14.04 18.00
C ASP A 236 23.34 13.30 19.31
N ALA A 237 22.50 12.26 19.23
CA ALA A 237 22.13 11.46 20.40
C ALA A 237 23.20 10.42 20.75
N ASN A 238 23.26 10.06 22.04
CA ASN A 238 24.01 8.92 22.56
C ASN A 238 23.26 7.62 22.22
N ILE A 239 23.97 6.56 21.87
CA ILE A 239 23.40 5.29 21.41
C ILE A 239 23.78 4.17 22.39
N TYR A 240 22.79 3.57 23.04
CA TYR A 240 22.92 2.45 23.96
C TYR A 240 22.20 1.22 23.39
N ASN A 241 22.58 0.02 23.81
CA ASN A 241 21.83 -1.21 23.52
C ASN A 241 21.76 -2.12 24.75
N ILE A 242 20.62 -2.80 24.88
CA ILE A 242 20.31 -3.85 25.86
C ILE A 242 19.51 -4.96 25.15
N TYR A 243 19.66 -6.21 25.60
CA TYR A 243 19.09 -7.41 24.99
C TYR A 243 17.82 -7.89 25.71
N TYR A 244 16.82 -8.34 24.96
CA TYR A 244 15.45 -8.62 25.45
C TYR A 244 14.99 -10.09 25.33
N ASP A 245 15.88 -11.03 25.00
CA ASP A 245 15.50 -12.37 24.49
C ASP A 245 14.66 -13.25 25.43
N ALA A 246 13.37 -13.35 25.11
CA ALA A 246 12.37 -14.06 25.91
C ALA A 246 12.48 -15.59 25.77
N GLY A 247 12.70 -16.26 26.90
CA GLY A 247 12.88 -17.72 26.97
C GLY A 247 14.34 -18.16 27.07
N ASN A 248 15.29 -17.23 26.92
CA ASN A 248 16.72 -17.49 27.12
C ASN A 248 17.11 -17.38 28.60
N THR A 249 18.09 -18.19 29.02
CA THR A 249 18.58 -18.20 30.41
C THR A 249 19.64 -17.13 30.67
N TYR A 250 20.20 -16.49 29.63
CA TYR A 250 21.15 -15.38 29.78
C TYR A 250 21.23 -14.51 28.52
N PRO A 251 21.22 -13.16 28.64
CA PRO A 251 20.82 -12.38 29.80
C PRO A 251 19.30 -12.43 30.00
N TYR A 252 18.86 -12.09 31.20
CA TYR A 252 17.54 -12.45 31.71
C TYR A 252 16.44 -11.47 31.25
N PHE A 253 15.60 -11.92 30.31
CA PHE A 253 14.42 -11.22 29.80
C PHE A 253 13.63 -10.45 30.88
N GLN A 254 13.31 -11.12 31.99
CA GLN A 254 12.50 -10.63 33.11
C GLN A 254 13.09 -9.45 33.90
N TYR A 255 14.26 -8.93 33.53
CA TYR A 255 14.91 -7.78 34.18
C TYR A 255 15.24 -6.65 33.20
N THR A 256 14.79 -6.74 31.94
CA THR A 256 15.20 -5.82 30.87
C THR A 256 14.84 -4.36 31.19
N PHE A 257 13.62 -4.11 31.68
CA PHE A 257 13.17 -2.76 31.99
C PHE A 257 13.71 -2.24 33.32
N ASP A 258 13.89 -3.07 34.34
CA ASP A 258 14.58 -2.70 35.58
C ASP A 258 16.02 -2.19 35.35
N TYR A 259 16.76 -2.80 34.42
CA TYR A 259 18.08 -2.29 34.04
C TYR A 259 18.01 -0.93 33.33
N ILE A 260 16.97 -0.66 32.55
CA ILE A 260 16.74 0.63 31.88
C ILE A 260 16.35 1.71 32.92
N ARG A 261 15.54 1.34 33.92
CA ARG A 261 15.17 2.16 35.09
C ARG A 261 16.39 2.53 35.93
N GLU A 262 17.15 1.56 36.41
CA GLU A 262 18.38 1.82 37.18
C GLU A 262 19.44 2.58 36.34
N PHE A 263 19.50 2.41 35.02
CA PHE A 263 20.29 3.30 34.15
C PHE A 263 19.77 4.74 34.15
N HIS A 264 18.47 4.97 33.91
CA HIS A 264 17.86 6.30 33.89
C HIS A 264 18.06 7.02 35.24
N LYS A 265 17.89 6.28 36.33
CA LYS A 265 18.04 6.69 37.72
C LYS A 265 19.50 7.01 38.10
N ASN A 266 20.49 6.22 37.68
CA ASN A 266 21.89 6.40 38.12
C ASN A 266 22.80 7.13 37.13
N LYS A 267 22.39 7.38 35.88
CA LYS A 267 23.22 8.09 34.90
C LYS A 267 23.61 9.51 35.33
N SER A 268 24.80 9.93 34.91
CA SER A 268 25.40 11.22 35.27
C SER A 268 24.63 12.44 34.75
N VAL A 269 24.71 13.54 35.50
CA VAL A 269 24.31 14.87 35.00
C VAL A 269 25.21 15.28 33.84
N ASN A 270 24.63 15.70 32.72
CA ASN A 270 25.34 16.18 31.55
C ASN A 270 25.85 17.62 31.80
N ALA A 271 27.17 17.78 31.82
CA ALA A 271 27.84 19.06 32.10
C ALA A 271 27.48 20.20 31.12
N ALA A 272 27.07 19.89 29.88
CA ALA A 272 26.67 20.90 28.90
C ALA A 272 25.23 21.43 29.09
N THR A 273 24.40 20.73 29.89
CA THR A 273 22.98 21.11 30.11
C THR A 273 22.60 21.29 31.58
N GLY A 274 23.44 20.87 32.52
CA GLY A 274 23.18 20.96 33.96
C GLY A 274 22.13 19.97 34.49
N ARG A 275 21.61 19.07 33.63
CA ARG A 275 20.58 18.07 33.95
C ARG A 275 20.99 16.68 33.44
N LYS A 276 20.28 15.63 33.82
CA LYS A 276 20.37 14.34 33.12
C LYS A 276 19.76 14.50 31.71
N ASN A 277 20.26 13.73 30.74
CA ASN A 277 19.63 13.59 29.43
C ASN A 277 18.27 12.86 29.58
N PRO A 278 17.27 13.07 28.70
CA PRO A 278 16.10 12.21 28.65
C PRO A 278 16.50 10.80 28.19
N THR A 279 15.77 9.77 28.62
CA THR A 279 15.90 8.42 28.03
C THR A 279 14.73 8.19 27.09
N ILE A 280 15.02 7.71 25.87
CA ILE A 280 14.01 7.16 24.98
C ILE A 280 14.41 5.76 24.51
N VAL A 281 13.49 4.81 24.56
CA VAL A 281 13.71 3.40 24.22
C VAL A 281 12.98 3.05 22.93
N ASN A 282 13.69 2.43 21.97
CA ASN A 282 13.05 1.76 20.84
C ASN A 282 12.91 0.26 21.14
N ASN A 283 11.69 -0.25 20.97
CA ASN A 283 11.32 -1.65 21.18
C ASN A 283 10.80 -2.20 19.85
N SER A 284 11.73 -2.59 18.98
CA SER A 284 11.50 -3.02 17.60
C SER A 284 10.99 -4.47 17.50
N TRP A 285 10.33 -4.95 18.56
CA TRP A 285 9.95 -6.34 18.81
C TRP A 285 8.61 -6.42 19.56
N GLY A 286 8.09 -7.64 19.68
CA GLY A 286 6.91 -7.95 20.47
C GLY A 286 6.78 -9.46 20.66
N MET A 287 6.21 -9.87 21.79
CA MET A 287 5.92 -11.27 22.11
C MET A 287 4.85 -11.86 21.18
N SER A 288 4.97 -13.15 20.82
CA SER A 288 4.01 -13.81 19.91
C SER A 288 3.98 -15.33 20.06
N ILE A 289 2.85 -15.93 19.69
CA ILE A 289 2.77 -17.33 19.24
C ILE A 289 3.18 -17.34 17.76
N PHE A 290 4.18 -18.13 17.39
CA PHE A 290 4.76 -18.12 16.04
C PHE A 290 4.01 -19.04 15.05
N PRO A 291 4.10 -18.81 13.72
CA PRO A 291 3.37 -19.58 12.70
C PRO A 291 3.59 -21.10 12.69
N GLY A 292 4.71 -21.57 13.24
CA GLY A 292 5.00 -23.01 13.38
C GLY A 292 4.39 -23.65 14.63
N GLU A 293 3.68 -22.89 15.45
CA GLU A 293 3.19 -23.29 16.77
C GLU A 293 1.66 -23.37 16.88
N TRP A 294 0.95 -23.02 15.81
CA TRP A 294 -0.52 -23.09 15.72
C TRP A 294 -1.00 -23.23 14.27
N ALA A 295 -2.17 -23.83 14.10
CA ALA A 295 -2.92 -23.84 12.86
C ALA A 295 -4.41 -23.54 13.11
N LEU A 296 -5.14 -23.15 12.06
CA LEU A 296 -6.60 -22.93 12.12
C LEU A 296 -7.38 -24.16 12.60
N THR A 297 -6.83 -25.36 12.38
CA THR A 297 -7.38 -26.65 12.84
C THR A 297 -7.31 -26.84 14.35
N ASP A 298 -6.44 -26.11 15.05
CA ASP A 298 -6.20 -26.30 16.48
C ASP A 298 -7.23 -25.52 17.33
N ILE A 299 -7.93 -24.57 16.70
CA ILE A 299 -8.90 -23.67 17.32
C ILE A 299 -10.18 -24.45 17.66
N THR A 300 -10.37 -24.74 18.95
CA THR A 300 -11.49 -25.56 19.46
C THR A 300 -12.70 -24.75 19.88
N ALA A 301 -12.48 -23.51 20.32
CA ALA A 301 -13.53 -22.55 20.62
C ALA A 301 -13.02 -21.11 20.44
N VAL A 302 -13.94 -20.18 20.16
CA VAL A 302 -13.67 -18.75 20.09
C VAL A 302 -14.78 -18.01 20.82
N THR A 303 -14.44 -17.11 21.73
CA THR A 303 -15.37 -16.12 22.27
C THR A 303 -15.19 -14.83 21.50
N TYR A 304 -16.18 -14.49 20.67
CA TYR A 304 -16.17 -13.29 19.84
C TYR A 304 -17.33 -12.38 20.25
N ARG A 305 -17.01 -11.15 20.66
CA ARG A 305 -17.96 -10.11 21.11
C ARG A 305 -18.97 -10.63 22.14
N GLY A 306 -18.45 -11.33 23.15
CA GLY A 306 -19.23 -11.91 24.26
C GLY A 306 -19.96 -13.23 23.95
N THR A 307 -19.97 -13.70 22.69
CA THR A 307 -20.59 -14.99 22.32
C THR A 307 -19.52 -16.06 22.12
N ARG A 308 -19.62 -17.19 22.84
CA ARG A 308 -18.71 -18.34 22.68
C ARG A 308 -19.25 -19.32 21.63
N TYR A 309 -18.44 -19.58 20.61
CA TYR A 309 -18.71 -20.50 19.52
C TYR A 309 -17.87 -21.78 19.65
N VAL A 310 -18.40 -22.89 19.13
CA VAL A 310 -17.73 -24.18 18.94
C VAL A 310 -18.13 -24.75 17.56
N PRO A 311 -17.32 -25.64 16.94
CA PRO A 311 -17.67 -26.24 15.64
C PRO A 311 -18.96 -27.07 15.64
N THR A 312 -19.81 -26.89 14.63
CA THR A 312 -21.05 -27.66 14.45
C THR A 312 -21.45 -27.78 12.98
N GLY A 313 -21.85 -28.98 12.54
CA GLY A 313 -22.58 -29.20 11.28
C GLY A 313 -21.70 -29.53 10.07
N GLY A 314 -21.53 -30.83 9.78
CA GLY A 314 -20.77 -31.29 8.61
C GLY A 314 -21.57 -31.28 7.31
N THR A 315 -20.91 -30.90 6.21
CA THR A 315 -21.44 -30.95 4.84
C THR A 315 -21.44 -32.38 4.32
N THR A 316 -22.54 -32.79 3.68
CA THR A 316 -22.66 -34.08 2.99
C THR A 316 -22.30 -33.93 1.51
N THR A 317 -21.21 -34.55 1.10
CA THR A 317 -20.81 -34.71 -0.31
C THR A 317 -21.30 -36.06 -0.80
N TYR A 318 -22.09 -36.08 -1.89
CA TYR A 318 -22.50 -37.32 -2.55
C TYR A 318 -21.45 -37.71 -3.60
N ASN A 319 -21.05 -38.98 -3.58
CA ASN A 319 -19.98 -39.56 -4.39
C ASN A 319 -20.55 -40.24 -5.64
N GLY A 320 -19.67 -40.64 -6.56
CA GLY A 320 -20.04 -41.20 -7.86
C GLY A 320 -20.48 -40.14 -8.87
N PHE A 321 -20.42 -40.47 -10.16
CA PHE A 321 -20.74 -39.51 -11.21
C PHE A 321 -22.24 -39.20 -11.27
N SER A 322 -22.58 -37.92 -11.46
CA SER A 322 -23.96 -37.47 -11.59
C SER A 322 -24.14 -36.37 -12.64
N GLY A 323 -25.24 -36.45 -13.39
CA GLY A 323 -25.63 -35.40 -14.34
C GLY A 323 -26.42 -35.87 -15.55
N VAL A 324 -26.83 -34.87 -16.32
CA VAL A 324 -27.50 -34.93 -17.62
C VAL A 324 -26.41 -34.79 -18.69
N CYS A 325 -26.18 -35.80 -19.52
CA CYS A 325 -25.05 -35.77 -20.45
C CYS A 325 -25.41 -36.19 -21.88
N THR A 326 -24.69 -35.62 -22.83
CA THR A 326 -24.57 -36.12 -24.21
C THR A 326 -23.93 -37.52 -24.20
N ALA A 327 -23.54 -38.04 -25.37
CA ALA A 327 -22.67 -39.21 -25.41
C ALA A 327 -21.33 -38.99 -24.65
N SER A 328 -20.83 -37.75 -24.59
CA SER A 328 -19.51 -37.39 -24.07
C SER A 328 -19.44 -36.23 -23.06
N THR A 329 -20.40 -35.29 -23.07
CA THR A 329 -20.32 -34.02 -22.32
C THR A 329 -21.45 -33.91 -21.31
N ARG A 330 -21.17 -33.54 -20.06
CA ARG A 330 -22.22 -33.21 -19.08
C ARG A 330 -22.75 -31.82 -19.37
N LEU A 331 -24.03 -31.74 -19.74
CA LEU A 331 -24.71 -30.47 -20.01
C LEU A 331 -25.24 -29.83 -18.72
N ALA A 332 -25.77 -30.63 -17.78
CA ALA A 332 -26.24 -30.15 -16.49
C ALA A 332 -26.01 -31.17 -15.36
N THR A 333 -26.05 -30.71 -14.11
CA THR A 333 -25.81 -31.55 -12.91
C THR A 333 -27.10 -31.76 -12.14
N LEU A 334 -27.30 -32.95 -11.57
CA LEU A 334 -28.42 -33.23 -10.66
C LEU A 334 -28.27 -32.50 -9.33
N ILE A 335 -29.36 -32.39 -8.58
CA ILE A 335 -29.47 -31.73 -7.27
C ILE A 335 -30.24 -32.62 -6.28
N ASN A 336 -30.23 -32.25 -5.00
CA ASN A 336 -31.03 -32.88 -3.93
C ASN A 336 -30.90 -34.42 -3.86
N PHE A 337 -29.66 -34.92 -3.76
CA PHE A 337 -29.25 -36.32 -4.00
C PHE A 337 -29.83 -37.41 -3.07
N GLU A 338 -30.72 -37.04 -2.15
CA GLU A 338 -31.33 -37.93 -1.17
C GLU A 338 -32.71 -37.36 -0.76
N ASN A 339 -33.72 -38.21 -0.59
CA ASN A 339 -35.09 -37.87 -0.14
C ASN A 339 -35.88 -36.81 -0.95
N ASN A 340 -35.43 -36.42 -2.15
CA ASN A 340 -36.00 -35.38 -3.02
C ASN A 340 -35.90 -35.76 -4.51
N GLY A 341 -36.23 -34.87 -5.47
CA GLY A 341 -36.15 -35.19 -6.90
C GLY A 341 -35.72 -34.08 -7.88
N ASN A 342 -35.71 -34.41 -9.19
CA ASN A 342 -35.07 -33.68 -10.31
C ASN A 342 -35.87 -33.70 -11.65
N ARG A 343 -35.72 -32.68 -12.54
CA ARG A 343 -36.38 -32.49 -13.90
C ARG A 343 -35.58 -31.54 -14.88
N ILE A 344 -35.49 -31.70 -16.24
CA ILE A 344 -34.26 -31.42 -17.12
C ILE A 344 -34.40 -30.68 -18.57
N THR A 345 -33.52 -29.70 -19.08
CA THR A 345 -33.43 -28.98 -20.49
C THR A 345 -32.03 -28.34 -21.05
N THR A 346 -31.87 -27.34 -22.04
CA THR A 346 -30.58 -26.89 -22.87
C THR A 346 -30.44 -25.46 -23.66
N THR A 347 -29.27 -24.67 -23.82
CA THR A 347 -28.98 -23.35 -24.67
C THR A 347 -27.50 -22.64 -24.80
N GLY A 348 -27.04 -21.86 -25.87
CA GLY A 348 -25.68 -21.06 -25.98
C GLY A 348 -25.35 -19.89 -27.08
N THR A 349 -24.14 -19.18 -27.17
CA THR A 349 -23.78 -17.86 -27.96
C THR A 349 -22.25 -17.41 -28.35
N ALA A 350 -21.90 -16.38 -29.24
CA ALA A 350 -20.49 -15.78 -29.59
C ALA A 350 -20.24 -14.45 -30.54
N ASP A 351 -19.02 -13.76 -30.53
CA ASP A 351 -18.14 -12.87 -31.50
C ASP A 351 -18.45 -11.41 -32.14
N GLN A 352 -17.61 -10.43 -32.72
CA GLN A 352 -16.16 -9.86 -32.94
C GLN A 352 -16.16 -8.47 -33.80
N GLY A 353 -15.20 -7.50 -34.17
CA GLY A 353 -13.76 -6.96 -33.99
C GLY A 353 -13.18 -5.88 -35.08
N GLU A 354 -12.30 -4.81 -34.85
CA GLU A 354 -11.98 -3.59 -35.79
C GLU A 354 -10.66 -2.58 -35.64
N GLY A 355 -10.11 -1.74 -36.64
CA GLY A 355 -9.32 -0.38 -36.51
C GLY A 355 -8.08 0.28 -37.37
N ALA A 356 -8.08 1.55 -38.00
CA ALA A 356 -6.93 2.41 -38.63
C ALA A 356 -7.10 3.98 -39.11
N LEU A 357 -6.04 4.83 -39.51
CA LEU A 357 -5.94 6.40 -39.61
C LEU A 357 -5.54 7.31 -40.93
N ILE A 358 -5.23 8.69 -40.87
CA ILE A 358 -5.17 9.78 -42.00
C ILE A 358 -3.99 10.87 -42.24
N SER A 359 -4.01 12.22 -41.91
CA SER A 359 -3.18 13.37 -42.55
C SER A 359 -2.73 14.62 -41.69
N ASN A 360 -1.91 15.60 -42.21
CA ASN A 360 -1.25 16.72 -41.44
C ASN A 360 -0.92 18.05 -42.23
N PRO A 361 -0.46 19.17 -41.58
CA PRO A 361 -0.07 20.46 -42.23
C PRO A 361 1.31 20.47 -42.93
N SER A 362 1.52 21.39 -43.88
CA SER A 362 2.74 21.50 -44.69
C SER A 362 4.01 22.00 -43.99
N SER A 363 3.90 22.65 -42.83
CA SER A 363 5.05 23.00 -41.99
C SER A 363 5.43 21.89 -41.01
N TRP A 364 4.67 20.79 -40.97
CA TRP A 364 4.89 19.64 -40.10
C TRP A 364 5.42 18.43 -40.88
N THR A 365 6.19 17.58 -40.22
CA THR A 365 6.65 16.29 -40.74
C THR A 365 5.66 15.19 -40.32
N LYS A 366 5.38 14.19 -41.18
CA LYS A 366 4.56 13.02 -40.84
C LYS A 366 5.39 11.75 -41.00
N ASP A 367 5.42 10.93 -39.96
CA ASP A 367 6.41 9.86 -39.79
C ASP A 367 5.83 8.46 -40.00
N SER A 368 4.53 8.28 -39.77
CA SER A 368 3.83 7.02 -40.04
C SER A 368 2.33 7.23 -40.27
N ASN A 369 1.58 6.17 -40.60
CA ASN A 369 0.11 6.20 -40.58
C ASN A 369 -0.48 6.47 -39.18
N TYR A 370 0.37 6.64 -38.15
CA TYR A 370 0.00 6.87 -36.77
C TYR A 370 0.78 8.04 -36.06
N HIS A 371 1.62 8.89 -36.74
CA HIS A 371 2.48 9.95 -36.09
C HIS A 371 2.87 11.20 -36.95
N ALA A 372 3.07 12.43 -36.38
CA ALA A 372 3.58 13.70 -37.03
C ALA A 372 4.07 14.86 -36.06
N SER A 373 4.96 15.83 -36.46
CA SER A 373 5.66 16.88 -35.60
C SER A 373 6.15 18.26 -36.24
N ILE A 374 6.57 19.31 -35.47
CA ILE A 374 7.12 20.68 -35.91
C ILE A 374 7.90 21.50 -34.80
N ALA A 375 8.82 22.47 -35.11
CA ALA A 375 9.48 23.41 -34.13
C ALA A 375 10.01 24.82 -34.65
N GLY A 376 10.36 25.81 -33.79
CA GLY A 376 10.99 27.12 -34.19
C GLY A 376 11.38 28.18 -33.09
N VAL A 377 12.02 29.32 -33.48
CA VAL A 377 12.45 30.45 -32.55
C VAL A 377 11.95 31.87 -32.91
N THR A 378 11.07 32.02 -33.90
CA THR A 378 10.27 33.24 -34.05
C THR A 378 8.94 33.08 -33.30
N GLN A 379 8.10 34.11 -33.27
CA GLN A 379 6.71 33.92 -32.83
C GLN A 379 6.02 32.84 -33.68
N PRO A 380 5.40 31.80 -33.07
CA PRO A 380 4.68 30.75 -33.82
C PRO A 380 3.43 31.28 -34.54
N ALA A 381 2.96 30.51 -35.52
CA ALA A 381 1.61 30.72 -36.05
C ALA A 381 0.54 30.37 -35.01
N SER A 382 -0.63 30.99 -35.10
CA SER A 382 -1.68 30.85 -34.09
C SER A 382 -2.40 29.49 -34.08
N SER A 383 -2.26 28.65 -35.11
CA SER A 383 -2.91 27.32 -35.17
C SER A 383 -2.37 26.37 -36.24
N TYR A 384 -2.48 25.06 -36.01
CA TYR A 384 -2.12 23.96 -36.92
C TYR A 384 -3.12 22.78 -36.81
N THR A 385 -3.34 21.97 -37.87
CA THR A 385 -4.38 20.91 -37.88
C THR A 385 -3.96 19.57 -38.54
N ILE A 386 -4.11 18.47 -37.80
CA ILE A 386 -3.92 17.05 -38.21
C ILE A 386 -5.29 16.35 -38.35
N ARG A 387 -5.38 15.23 -39.08
CA ARG A 387 -6.58 14.38 -39.23
C ARG A 387 -6.28 12.89 -39.12
N MET A 388 -7.29 12.10 -38.78
CA MET A 388 -7.18 10.66 -38.56
C MET A 388 -8.53 9.95 -38.71
N SER A 389 -8.56 8.63 -38.55
CA SER A 389 -9.77 7.80 -38.54
C SER A 389 -9.66 6.66 -37.54
N THR A 390 -10.77 6.00 -37.23
CA THR A 390 -10.80 4.65 -36.65
C THR A 390 -11.85 3.82 -37.39
N ASP A 391 -11.56 2.54 -37.65
CA ASP A 391 -12.61 1.53 -37.83
C ASP A 391 -12.97 0.83 -36.51
N THR A 392 -12.35 1.17 -35.37
CA THR A 392 -12.78 0.75 -34.01
C THR A 392 -13.55 1.81 -33.22
N VAL A 393 -14.51 1.33 -32.42
CA VAL A 393 -14.95 1.97 -31.18
C VAL A 393 -13.94 1.64 -30.08
N GLY A 394 -13.02 2.56 -29.75
CA GLY A 394 -12.12 2.40 -28.59
C GLY A 394 -10.63 2.73 -28.77
N ALA A 395 -10.16 3.12 -29.95
CA ALA A 395 -8.73 3.36 -30.18
C ALA A 395 -8.22 4.66 -29.52
N GLY A 396 -7.08 4.61 -28.81
CA GLY A 396 -6.57 5.70 -27.94
C GLY A 396 -5.41 6.56 -28.48
N VAL A 397 -5.64 7.85 -28.78
CA VAL A 397 -4.80 8.74 -29.63
C VAL A 397 -3.93 9.75 -28.85
N ARG A 398 -2.58 9.67 -28.93
CA ARG A 398 -1.65 10.66 -28.31
C ARG A 398 -1.52 11.99 -29.09
N VAL A 399 -1.15 13.12 -28.45
CA VAL A 399 -0.90 14.47 -29.02
C VAL A 399 0.06 15.35 -28.15
N GLN A 400 0.97 16.18 -28.71
CA GLN A 400 1.96 17.02 -27.93
C GLN A 400 2.24 18.46 -28.46
N SER A 401 2.66 19.44 -27.62
CA SER A 401 3.07 20.84 -27.97
C SER A 401 3.92 21.62 -26.92
N ASP A 402 4.77 22.60 -27.32
CA ASP A 402 5.60 23.53 -26.49
C ASP A 402 5.68 24.97 -27.12
N VAL A 403 5.70 26.06 -26.33
CA VAL A 403 5.87 27.50 -26.74
C VAL A 403 6.50 28.38 -25.62
N SER A 404 7.25 29.45 -25.94
CA SER A 404 7.80 30.47 -24.98
C SER A 404 7.81 31.94 -25.50
N ALA A 405 7.73 32.95 -24.61
CA ALA A 405 7.89 34.40 -24.91
C ALA A 405 8.20 35.31 -23.67
N GLY A 406 8.79 36.52 -23.84
CA GLY A 406 9.10 37.44 -22.70
C GLY A 406 9.51 38.88 -23.06
N GLY A 407 10.01 39.66 -22.08
CA GLY A 407 10.64 41.00 -22.27
C GLY A 407 11.15 41.72 -21.01
N SER A 408 11.59 42.99 -21.09
CA SER A 408 12.36 43.70 -20.04
C SER A 408 11.53 44.51 -19.02
N SER A 409 10.33 44.93 -19.37
CA SER A 409 9.30 45.48 -18.46
C SER A 409 7.92 45.32 -19.10
N GLY A 410 6.86 45.41 -18.30
CA GLY A 410 5.52 44.99 -18.68
C GLY A 410 5.33 43.47 -18.61
N VAL A 411 4.12 43.01 -18.89
CA VAL A 411 3.68 41.62 -18.67
C VAL A 411 3.40 40.89 -19.98
N THR A 412 4.04 39.72 -20.19
CA THR A 412 3.76 38.78 -21.28
C THR A 412 2.76 37.72 -20.83
N THR A 413 1.73 37.47 -21.65
CA THR A 413 0.74 36.40 -21.43
C THR A 413 0.74 35.40 -22.59
N LEU A 414 0.79 34.10 -22.30
CA LEU A 414 0.89 33.01 -23.28
C LEU A 414 -0.17 31.92 -23.01
N THR A 415 -0.95 31.54 -24.02
CA THR A 415 -1.91 30.42 -23.97
C THR A 415 -1.66 29.45 -25.12
N THR A 416 -1.73 28.15 -24.86
CA THR A 416 -1.63 27.06 -25.84
C THR A 416 -2.78 26.06 -25.65
N THR A 417 -3.24 25.43 -26.73
CA THR A 417 -4.40 24.53 -26.74
C THR A 417 -4.22 23.43 -27.80
N ILE A 418 -4.67 22.21 -27.52
CA ILE A 418 -4.88 21.12 -28.50
C ILE A 418 -6.34 20.67 -28.39
N THR A 419 -7.08 20.61 -29.50
CA THR A 419 -8.48 20.13 -29.52
C THR A 419 -8.69 19.03 -30.56
N ILE A 420 -9.22 17.89 -30.12
CA ILE A 420 -9.62 16.77 -30.97
C ILE A 420 -11.13 16.86 -31.24
N ARG A 421 -11.55 16.78 -32.51
CA ARG A 421 -12.96 16.87 -32.96
C ARG A 421 -13.30 15.74 -33.93
N ARG A 422 -14.53 15.23 -33.88
CA ARG A 422 -15.05 14.28 -34.88
C ARG A 422 -15.57 15.05 -36.10
N GLU A 423 -15.14 14.69 -37.30
CA GLU A 423 -15.37 15.52 -38.50
C GLU A 423 -16.81 15.43 -39.05
N SER A 424 -17.54 14.36 -38.73
CA SER A 424 -18.89 14.10 -39.25
C SER A 424 -19.98 14.99 -38.64
N ASP A 425 -19.82 15.40 -37.39
CA ASP A 425 -20.78 16.25 -36.66
C ASP A 425 -20.13 17.48 -35.97
N ASN A 426 -18.81 17.68 -36.15
CA ASN A 426 -17.99 18.73 -35.54
C ASN A 426 -17.97 18.72 -33.99
N THR A 427 -18.33 17.60 -33.35
CA THR A 427 -18.29 17.48 -31.88
C THR A 427 -16.85 17.48 -31.38
N VAL A 428 -16.56 18.28 -30.35
CA VAL A 428 -15.31 18.22 -29.60
C VAL A 428 -15.26 16.94 -28.77
N VAL A 429 -14.21 16.15 -28.93
CA VAL A 429 -13.97 14.90 -28.19
C VAL A 429 -13.15 15.20 -26.94
N ASN A 430 -11.98 15.83 -27.13
CA ASN A 430 -11.08 16.26 -26.06
C ASN A 430 -10.56 17.67 -26.35
N THR A 431 -10.27 18.44 -25.30
CA THR A 431 -9.49 19.69 -25.39
C THR A 431 -8.53 19.75 -24.21
N TYR A 432 -7.27 20.01 -24.53
CA TYR A 432 -6.16 20.20 -23.60
C TYR A 432 -5.67 21.64 -23.75
N SER A 433 -5.44 22.36 -22.66
CA SER A 433 -5.02 23.77 -22.75
C SER A 433 -4.17 24.16 -21.55
N VAL A 434 -3.13 24.95 -21.81
CA VAL A 434 -2.24 25.52 -20.79
C VAL A 434 -2.16 27.03 -20.97
N GLY A 435 -2.14 27.75 -19.85
CA GLY A 435 -2.24 29.20 -19.78
C GLY A 435 -3.69 29.71 -19.72
N PRO A 436 -3.90 31.05 -19.63
CA PRO A 436 -2.90 32.12 -19.77
C PRO A 436 -1.81 32.08 -18.70
N THR A 437 -0.58 31.80 -19.15
CA THR A 437 0.65 31.86 -18.36
C THR A 437 1.17 33.27 -18.44
N VAL A 438 1.25 33.93 -17.29
CA VAL A 438 1.52 35.36 -17.18
C VAL A 438 2.90 35.54 -16.56
N SER A 439 3.80 36.25 -17.25
CA SER A 439 5.12 36.59 -16.69
C SER A 439 4.97 37.57 -15.53
N SER A 440 5.98 37.62 -14.65
CA SER A 440 6.20 38.83 -13.86
C SER A 440 6.45 40.03 -14.79
N ASP A 441 6.38 41.24 -14.23
CA ASP A 441 6.93 42.44 -14.84
C ASP A 441 8.41 42.18 -15.20
N GLY A 442 8.77 42.41 -16.47
CA GLY A 442 10.12 42.13 -16.99
C GLY A 442 10.54 40.65 -16.99
N GLY A 443 9.57 39.73 -17.12
CA GLY A 443 9.80 38.29 -17.12
C GLY A 443 9.50 37.55 -18.45
N THR A 444 9.50 36.21 -18.37
CA THR A 444 9.28 35.27 -19.47
C THR A 444 8.18 34.25 -19.10
N ALA A 445 7.42 33.76 -20.09
CA ALA A 445 6.33 32.79 -19.96
C ALA A 445 6.50 31.63 -20.97
N THR A 446 6.15 30.40 -20.57
CA THR A 446 6.38 29.15 -21.32
C THR A 446 5.26 28.13 -21.05
N ASN A 447 4.78 27.41 -22.07
CA ASN A 447 3.68 26.44 -21.98
C ASN A 447 3.99 25.13 -22.74
N VAL A 448 3.60 23.97 -22.18
CA VAL A 448 3.79 22.63 -22.79
C VAL A 448 2.54 21.74 -22.57
N ILE A 449 2.23 20.83 -23.49
CA ILE A 449 1.10 19.86 -23.47
C ILE A 449 1.58 18.51 -24.04
N ASP A 450 1.22 17.36 -23.46
CA ASP A 450 1.45 16.00 -23.99
C ASP A 450 0.40 15.03 -23.40
N GLU A 451 -0.51 14.49 -24.23
CA GLU A 451 -1.80 13.94 -23.80
C GLU A 451 -2.31 12.79 -24.68
N THR A 452 -3.27 11.96 -24.22
CA THR A 452 -3.85 10.85 -25.00
C THR A 452 -5.38 10.74 -24.87
N ALA A 453 -6.10 10.48 -25.98
CA ALA A 453 -7.56 10.57 -26.08
C ALA A 453 -8.21 9.36 -26.77
N THR A 454 -9.13 8.67 -26.10
CA THR A 454 -9.84 7.50 -26.66
C THR A 454 -11.03 7.88 -27.53
N LEU A 455 -11.10 7.29 -28.73
CA LEU A 455 -12.13 7.58 -29.72
C LEU A 455 -13.28 6.56 -29.69
N ALA A 456 -14.35 6.94 -29.00
CA ALA A 456 -15.51 6.07 -28.72
C ALA A 456 -16.50 5.90 -29.90
N GLN A 457 -16.13 6.23 -31.14
CA GLN A 457 -16.95 6.03 -32.36
C GLN A 457 -16.08 5.86 -33.60
N LEU A 458 -16.61 5.18 -34.61
CA LEU A 458 -15.96 5.01 -35.92
C LEU A 458 -15.88 6.33 -36.70
N GLY A 459 -14.94 6.37 -37.65
CA GLY A 459 -14.84 7.42 -38.65
C GLY A 459 -13.78 8.47 -38.36
N ASN A 460 -13.90 9.65 -38.97
CA ASN A 460 -12.81 10.60 -39.10
C ASN A 460 -12.79 11.66 -37.99
N TYR A 461 -11.58 12.03 -37.56
CA TYR A 461 -11.33 13.04 -36.53
C TYR A 461 -10.24 14.03 -36.97
N SER A 462 -10.25 15.23 -36.42
CA SER A 462 -9.23 16.27 -36.59
C SER A 462 -8.64 16.70 -35.25
N ILE A 463 -7.36 17.05 -35.23
CA ILE A 463 -6.60 17.49 -34.06
C ILE A 463 -6.04 18.87 -34.37
N VAL A 464 -6.44 19.89 -33.60
CA VAL A 464 -6.09 21.29 -33.83
C VAL A 464 -5.25 21.84 -32.68
N TYR A 465 -4.00 22.18 -32.97
CA TYR A 465 -3.07 22.87 -32.08
C TYR A 465 -3.27 24.38 -32.23
N SER A 466 -3.15 25.18 -31.17
CA SER A 466 -3.40 26.63 -31.19
C SER A 466 -2.59 27.37 -30.13
N THR A 467 -2.19 28.60 -30.45
CA THR A 467 -1.29 29.43 -29.63
C THR A 467 -1.70 30.91 -29.68
N THR A 468 -1.75 31.57 -28.53
CA THR A 468 -2.03 33.01 -28.38
C THR A 468 -1.00 33.65 -27.48
N ILE A 469 -0.39 34.76 -27.92
CA ILE A 469 0.58 35.55 -27.13
C ILE A 469 0.10 37.00 -27.08
N SER A 470 0.03 37.58 -25.88
CA SER A 470 -0.28 38.99 -25.65
C SER A 470 0.84 39.64 -24.83
N ASN A 471 1.55 40.58 -25.43
CA ASN A 471 2.63 41.33 -24.80
C ASN A 471 2.66 42.79 -25.32
N ALA A 472 1.49 43.35 -25.64
CA ALA A 472 1.36 44.66 -26.29
C ALA A 472 1.96 45.82 -25.48
N GLU A 473 1.98 45.71 -24.15
CA GLU A 473 2.52 46.67 -23.20
C GLU A 473 3.99 46.39 -22.81
N VAL A 474 4.60 45.31 -23.34
CA VAL A 474 5.94 44.86 -22.96
C VAL A 474 7.03 45.64 -23.70
N THR A 475 8.07 46.04 -23.00
CA THR A 475 9.29 46.65 -23.55
C THR A 475 10.29 45.54 -23.91
N GLY A 476 10.89 45.57 -25.11
CA GLY A 476 11.93 44.63 -25.60
C GLY A 476 11.56 43.12 -25.62
N ARG A 477 11.02 42.58 -26.73
CA ARG A 477 10.29 41.28 -26.78
C ARG A 477 11.01 40.11 -27.52
N VAL A 478 10.69 38.84 -27.19
CA VAL A 478 11.41 37.58 -27.54
C VAL A 478 10.53 36.27 -27.53
N TYR A 479 10.84 35.14 -28.25
CA TYR A 479 9.92 33.95 -28.55
C TYR A 479 10.54 32.51 -28.88
N ALA A 480 9.81 31.34 -28.83
CA ALA A 480 10.11 29.95 -29.42
C ALA A 480 8.98 28.80 -29.32
N PHE A 481 9.08 27.56 -29.92
CA PHE A 481 8.05 26.40 -29.92
C PHE A 481 8.38 24.90 -30.48
N ASP A 482 7.61 23.78 -30.19
CA ASP A 482 7.70 22.29 -30.65
C ASP A 482 6.40 21.29 -30.53
N MET A 483 6.17 20.03 -31.13
CA MET A 483 4.88 19.11 -31.15
C MET A 483 4.86 17.50 -31.60
N ASP A 484 3.90 16.52 -31.25
CA ASP A 484 3.79 14.97 -31.64
C ASP A 484 2.40 14.04 -31.58
N ILE A 485 2.25 12.63 -31.82
CA ILE A 485 0.97 11.66 -31.80
C ILE A 485 0.99 9.99 -31.92
N LEU A 486 0.04 9.04 -31.42
CA LEU A 486 -0.08 7.44 -31.53
C LEU A 486 -1.39 6.55 -31.03
N ILE A 487 -1.71 5.15 -31.26
CA ILE A 487 -2.96 4.23 -30.85
C ILE A 487 -3.00 2.59 -30.63
N ASP A 488 -4.09 1.84 -30.11
CA ASP A 488 -4.43 0.26 -30.06
C ASP A 488 -5.89 -0.37 -29.51
N ASN A 489 -6.34 -1.72 -29.59
CA ASN A 489 -7.67 -2.50 -29.11
C ASN A 489 -7.74 -4.16 -29.03
N ASP A 490 -8.72 -5.18 -28.75
CA ASP A 490 -10.15 -5.57 -28.19
C ASP A 490 -10.61 -7.15 -27.77
N PRO A 491 -11.79 -7.95 -27.98
CA PRO A 491 -12.52 -8.99 -27.03
C PRO A 491 -13.19 -10.46 -27.43
N THR A 492 -14.18 -11.17 -26.70
CA THR A 492 -15.03 -12.49 -27.02
C THR A 492 -15.92 -13.33 -25.91
N ILE A 493 -16.66 -14.52 -26.14
CA ILE A 493 -17.84 -15.21 -25.33
C ILE A 493 -18.12 -16.84 -25.26
N ALA A 494 -19.30 -17.43 -24.74
CA ALA A 494 -19.65 -18.94 -24.44
C ALA A 494 -21.17 -19.56 -24.31
N ASP A 495 -21.48 -20.72 -23.57
CA ASP A 495 -22.66 -21.75 -23.65
C ASP A 495 -23.32 -22.47 -22.32
N ALA A 496 -24.49 -23.25 -22.32
CA ALA A 496 -25.23 -23.92 -21.15
C ALA A 496 -26.42 -25.05 -21.31
N ALA A 497 -26.99 -25.69 -20.22
CA ALA A 497 -28.25 -26.57 -20.08
C ALA A 497 -28.94 -26.64 -18.65
N THR A 498 -30.07 -27.37 -18.37
CA THR A 498 -30.88 -27.23 -17.10
C THR A 498 -31.30 -28.48 -16.29
N VAL A 499 -31.49 -28.31 -14.96
CA VAL A 499 -32.18 -29.22 -14.00
C VAL A 499 -32.99 -28.40 -12.95
N SER A 500 -34.07 -28.94 -12.38
CA SER A 500 -34.95 -28.31 -11.37
C SER A 500 -35.50 -29.29 -10.30
N THR A 501 -35.85 -28.79 -9.11
CA THR A 501 -36.26 -29.58 -7.92
C THR A 501 -37.65 -30.20 -8.02
N LEU A 502 -37.81 -31.40 -7.48
CA LEU A 502 -39.10 -32.02 -7.12
C LEU A 502 -39.16 -32.33 -5.61
N THR A 503 -40.36 -32.28 -5.05
CA THR A 503 -40.66 -32.77 -3.69
C THR A 503 -40.51 -34.29 -3.65
N GLY A 504 -39.89 -34.82 -2.60
CA GLY A 504 -39.72 -36.26 -2.41
C GLY A 504 -41.06 -37.00 -2.36
N SER A 505 -41.28 -37.92 -3.29
CA SER A 505 -42.51 -38.72 -3.38
C SER A 505 -42.24 -40.15 -3.87
N LEU A 506 -41.32 -40.87 -3.20
CA LEU A 506 -41.15 -42.31 -3.44
C LEU A 506 -42.44 -43.06 -3.07
N LEU A 507 -43.21 -43.42 -4.10
CA LEU A 507 -44.48 -44.12 -3.94
C LEU A 507 -44.25 -45.58 -3.54
N GLY A 508 -45.34 -46.24 -3.13
CA GLY A 508 -45.35 -47.69 -2.97
C GLY A 508 -45.00 -48.42 -4.27
N ALA A 509 -44.30 -49.54 -4.14
CA ALA A 509 -43.87 -50.38 -5.26
C ALA A 509 -44.67 -51.68 -5.42
N ALA A 510 -45.66 -51.92 -4.53
CA ALA A 510 -46.44 -53.16 -4.49
C ALA A 510 -47.37 -53.37 -5.71
N SER A 511 -47.63 -52.32 -6.50
CA SER A 511 -48.35 -52.35 -7.78
C SER A 511 -47.48 -52.77 -8.97
N LEU A 512 -46.15 -52.74 -8.83
CA LEU A 512 -45.20 -52.84 -9.94
C LEU A 512 -44.62 -54.26 -10.05
N THR A 513 -44.15 -54.61 -11.26
CA THR A 513 -43.45 -55.87 -11.52
C THR A 513 -42.09 -55.84 -10.85
N ALA A 514 -41.84 -56.72 -9.89
CA ALA A 514 -40.52 -56.89 -9.27
C ALA A 514 -39.62 -57.78 -10.14
N SER A 515 -38.35 -57.40 -10.32
CA SER A 515 -37.30 -58.27 -10.83
C SER A 515 -36.03 -58.15 -10.00
N THR A 516 -35.48 -59.30 -9.61
CA THR A 516 -34.18 -59.44 -8.94
C THR A 516 -33.07 -59.84 -9.91
N THR A 517 -33.37 -60.05 -11.19
CA THR A 517 -32.43 -60.61 -12.18
C THR A 517 -32.34 -59.68 -13.40
N PRO A 518 -31.16 -59.12 -13.72
CA PRO A 518 -30.94 -58.32 -14.93
C PRO A 518 -31.25 -59.03 -16.24
N THR A 519 -31.44 -58.25 -17.31
CA THR A 519 -31.57 -58.80 -18.67
C THR A 519 -30.20 -59.24 -19.22
N VAL A 520 -29.14 -58.54 -18.83
CA VAL A 520 -27.74 -58.85 -19.17
C VAL A 520 -26.91 -58.68 -17.90
N GLY A 521 -26.01 -59.62 -17.64
CA GLY A 521 -25.08 -59.57 -16.50
C GLY A 521 -25.69 -60.08 -15.19
N ASN A 522 -25.25 -59.50 -14.08
CA ASN A 522 -25.67 -59.81 -12.71
C ASN A 522 -25.96 -58.51 -11.93
N ASN A 523 -26.36 -58.61 -10.66
CA ASN A 523 -26.83 -57.47 -9.85
C ASN A 523 -25.76 -56.40 -9.54
N ASP A 524 -24.49 -56.71 -9.75
CA ASP A 524 -23.32 -55.85 -9.66
C ASP A 524 -22.96 -55.29 -11.06
N ASP A 525 -22.50 -56.17 -11.95
CA ASP A 525 -22.23 -55.88 -13.37
C ASP A 525 -23.44 -56.24 -14.25
N GLY A 526 -24.37 -55.32 -14.53
CA GLY A 526 -25.52 -55.63 -15.39
C GLY A 526 -26.45 -54.48 -15.78
N TYR A 527 -27.49 -54.81 -16.56
CA TYR A 527 -28.61 -53.92 -16.84
C TYR A 527 -29.93 -54.63 -17.17
N TRP A 528 -31.04 -53.93 -16.94
CA TRP A 528 -32.36 -54.31 -17.45
C TRP A 528 -32.68 -53.56 -18.75
N THR A 529 -33.15 -54.28 -19.77
CA THR A 529 -33.72 -53.69 -21.00
C THR A 529 -35.22 -53.51 -20.80
N LEU A 530 -35.69 -52.27 -20.75
CA LEU A 530 -37.11 -51.97 -20.53
C LEU A 530 -37.73 -51.32 -21.78
N ASN A 531 -38.65 -52.05 -22.40
CA ASN A 531 -39.47 -51.55 -23.50
C ASN A 531 -40.54 -50.60 -22.92
N LEU A 532 -40.58 -49.37 -23.41
CA LEU A 532 -41.56 -48.39 -22.94
C LEU A 532 -42.91 -48.57 -23.65
N PRO A 533 -44.03 -48.32 -22.96
CA PRO A 533 -45.37 -48.35 -23.57
C PRO A 533 -45.70 -47.08 -24.38
N PHE A 534 -44.78 -46.10 -24.43
CA PHE A 534 -44.83 -44.83 -25.18
C PHE A 534 -43.40 -44.27 -25.36
N SER A 535 -43.21 -43.18 -26.12
CA SER A 535 -41.89 -42.61 -26.45
C SER A 535 -41.51 -41.37 -25.63
N ILE A 536 -40.20 -41.12 -25.51
CA ILE A 536 -39.59 -40.02 -24.74
C ILE A 536 -38.55 -39.24 -25.59
N LYS A 537 -38.06 -38.10 -25.08
CA LYS A 537 -37.05 -37.24 -25.72
C LYS A 537 -35.92 -36.82 -24.77
N PHE A 538 -34.73 -36.58 -25.34
CA PHE A 538 -33.54 -36.10 -24.64
C PHE A 538 -32.63 -35.35 -25.62
N MET A 539 -32.10 -34.17 -25.28
CA MET A 539 -31.27 -33.34 -26.17
C MET A 539 -31.85 -33.08 -27.59
N GLY A 540 -33.18 -33.02 -27.72
CA GLY A 540 -33.86 -32.91 -29.03
C GLY A 540 -34.05 -34.23 -29.79
N VAL A 541 -33.41 -35.32 -29.35
CA VAL A 541 -33.51 -36.70 -29.90
C VAL A 541 -34.67 -37.47 -29.24
N THR A 542 -35.19 -38.53 -29.86
CA THR A 542 -36.40 -39.29 -29.43
C THR A 542 -36.11 -40.79 -29.28
N TYR A 543 -36.74 -41.47 -28.30
CA TYR A 543 -36.47 -42.87 -27.90
C TYR A 543 -37.75 -43.66 -27.53
N SER A 544 -37.71 -44.99 -27.63
CA SER A 544 -38.83 -45.92 -27.31
C SER A 544 -38.46 -47.10 -26.39
N SER A 545 -37.18 -47.25 -26.04
CA SER A 545 -36.69 -48.18 -25.02
C SER A 545 -35.65 -47.46 -24.16
N ILE A 546 -35.47 -47.93 -22.93
CA ILE A 546 -34.44 -47.46 -22.01
C ILE A 546 -33.75 -48.62 -21.30
N TYR A 547 -32.53 -48.34 -20.85
CA TYR A 547 -31.64 -49.34 -20.30
C TYR A 547 -31.20 -48.88 -18.91
N VAL A 548 -31.47 -49.72 -17.92
CA VAL A 548 -31.35 -49.41 -16.50
C VAL A 548 -30.13 -50.16 -15.96
N GLY A 549 -29.02 -49.44 -15.78
CA GLY A 549 -27.77 -50.03 -15.29
C GLY A 549 -27.82 -50.28 -13.79
N THR A 550 -27.20 -51.38 -13.33
CA THR A 550 -27.00 -51.68 -11.90
C THR A 550 -26.31 -50.53 -11.15
N ASN A 551 -25.46 -49.76 -11.84
CA ASN A 551 -24.80 -48.58 -11.29
C ASN A 551 -25.68 -47.30 -11.31
N HIS A 552 -26.97 -47.45 -11.01
CA HIS A 552 -27.95 -46.39 -10.76
C HIS A 552 -28.10 -45.33 -11.87
N TYR A 553 -27.97 -45.73 -13.15
CA TYR A 553 -28.14 -44.83 -14.31
C TYR A 553 -29.18 -45.31 -15.32
N VAL A 554 -29.62 -44.39 -16.18
CA VAL A 554 -30.39 -44.67 -17.40
C VAL A 554 -29.64 -44.15 -18.63
N THR A 555 -29.49 -45.00 -19.64
CA THR A 555 -28.98 -44.63 -20.97
C THR A 555 -30.07 -44.65 -22.04
N PHE A 556 -29.94 -43.76 -23.02
CA PHE A 556 -30.91 -43.54 -24.09
C PHE A 556 -30.31 -43.96 -25.43
N GLY A 557 -30.89 -45.00 -26.05
CA GLY A 557 -30.48 -45.55 -27.34
C GLY A 557 -29.93 -46.98 -27.24
N SER A 558 -29.05 -47.25 -26.26
CA SER A 558 -28.50 -48.60 -26.02
C SER A 558 -28.18 -48.84 -24.54
N GLY A 559 -28.12 -50.11 -24.17
CA GLY A 559 -27.58 -50.57 -22.89
C GLY A 559 -26.05 -50.51 -22.88
N SER A 560 -25.46 -50.81 -21.73
CA SER A 560 -24.01 -50.70 -21.54
C SER A 560 -23.43 -51.88 -20.78
N SER A 561 -22.27 -52.33 -21.26
CA SER A 561 -21.37 -53.30 -20.63
C SER A 561 -20.18 -52.64 -19.92
N ASN A 562 -20.24 -51.32 -19.70
CA ASN A 562 -19.18 -50.55 -19.05
C ASN A 562 -19.66 -50.20 -17.64
N TYR A 563 -19.19 -50.94 -16.65
CA TYR A 563 -19.69 -50.83 -15.28
C TYR A 563 -18.78 -49.97 -14.39
N SER A 564 -17.46 -50.06 -14.57
CA SER A 564 -16.47 -49.25 -13.85
C SER A 564 -16.10 -47.94 -14.58
N SER A 565 -15.46 -47.01 -13.85
CA SER A 565 -14.94 -45.73 -14.36
C SER A 565 -16.00 -44.82 -15.02
N LEU A 566 -17.21 -44.81 -14.47
CA LEU A 566 -18.37 -44.12 -15.04
C LEU A 566 -18.20 -42.59 -15.07
N SER A 567 -18.62 -41.97 -16.17
CA SER A 567 -18.39 -40.54 -16.42
C SER A 567 -19.35 -39.96 -17.46
N ALA A 568 -19.20 -38.68 -17.80
CA ALA A 568 -19.93 -38.04 -18.89
C ALA A 568 -19.75 -38.75 -20.25
N SER A 569 -18.60 -39.41 -20.47
CA SER A 569 -18.22 -40.11 -21.70
C SER A 569 -18.13 -41.63 -21.57
N ASN A 570 -18.31 -42.18 -20.36
CA ASN A 570 -18.30 -43.62 -20.12
C ASN A 570 -19.59 -44.07 -19.41
N PRO A 571 -20.46 -44.84 -20.08
CA PRO A 571 -20.39 -45.26 -21.48
C PRO A 571 -20.58 -44.09 -22.47
N ASN A 572 -20.16 -44.24 -23.73
CA ASN A 572 -20.30 -43.19 -24.76
C ASN A 572 -21.71 -43.16 -25.36
N ILE A 573 -22.73 -42.87 -24.53
CA ILE A 573 -24.17 -42.96 -24.82
C ILE A 573 -24.90 -41.83 -24.07
N PRO A 574 -25.86 -41.09 -24.69
CA PRO A 574 -26.69 -40.10 -23.98
C PRO A 574 -27.33 -40.68 -22.72
N LYS A 575 -27.29 -39.94 -21.61
CA LYS A 575 -27.49 -40.51 -20.26
C LYS A 575 -28.05 -39.52 -19.24
N ILE A 576 -28.64 -40.09 -18.19
CA ILE A 576 -28.72 -39.45 -16.88
C ILE A 576 -28.16 -40.43 -15.84
N MET A 577 -27.26 -39.92 -14.99
CA MET A 577 -26.56 -40.68 -13.94
C MET A 577 -26.84 -40.07 -12.56
N TRP A 578 -27.06 -40.92 -11.55
CA TRP A 578 -27.24 -40.54 -10.14
C TRP A 578 -26.31 -41.37 -9.26
N CYS A 579 -25.32 -40.72 -8.66
CA CYS A 579 -24.29 -41.35 -7.83
C CYS A 579 -23.66 -42.60 -8.48
N SER A 580 -23.52 -42.56 -9.81
CA SER A 580 -23.18 -43.70 -10.66
C SER A 580 -21.68 -43.98 -10.61
N ASP A 581 -21.37 -45.14 -10.07
CA ASP A 581 -20.04 -45.62 -9.71
C ASP A 581 -20.16 -47.13 -9.42
N ASP A 582 -19.13 -47.78 -8.91
CA ASP A 582 -19.11 -49.20 -8.50
C ASP A 582 -20.16 -49.52 -7.40
N ASN A 583 -21.39 -49.84 -7.79
CA ASN A 583 -22.59 -50.01 -6.96
C ASN A 583 -23.27 -51.36 -7.30
N SER A 584 -24.40 -51.68 -6.68
CA SER A 584 -25.19 -52.86 -7.08
C SER A 584 -26.69 -52.64 -6.84
N VAL A 585 -27.54 -53.27 -7.66
CA VAL A 585 -29.01 -53.22 -7.54
C VAL A 585 -29.55 -54.63 -7.32
N GLN A 586 -30.01 -54.90 -6.10
CA GLN A 586 -30.56 -56.21 -5.72
C GLN A 586 -31.97 -56.44 -6.27
N ARG A 587 -32.71 -55.36 -6.57
CA ARG A 587 -34.08 -55.43 -7.11
C ARG A 587 -34.46 -54.17 -7.87
N ILE A 588 -35.15 -54.32 -8.99
CA ILE A 588 -35.97 -53.25 -9.56
C ILE A 588 -37.46 -53.58 -9.40
N TYR A 589 -38.27 -52.52 -9.38
CA TYR A 589 -39.72 -52.56 -9.58
C TYR A 589 -40.05 -51.68 -10.78
N TYR A 590 -40.79 -52.21 -11.76
CA TYR A 590 -41.15 -51.45 -12.96
C TYR A 590 -42.57 -51.73 -13.45
N GLY A 591 -43.15 -50.76 -14.15
CA GLY A 591 -44.49 -50.90 -14.72
C GLY A 591 -45.03 -49.62 -15.35
N ALA A 592 -46.10 -49.79 -16.11
CA ALA A 592 -46.95 -48.71 -16.57
C ALA A 592 -48.07 -48.48 -15.53
N GLU A 593 -48.31 -47.24 -15.14
CA GLU A 593 -49.43 -46.86 -14.26
C GLU A 593 -50.30 -45.79 -14.93
N GLY A 594 -51.58 -45.76 -14.54
CA GLY A 594 -52.60 -44.94 -15.17
C GLY A 594 -53.14 -45.52 -16.49
N THR A 595 -53.95 -44.72 -17.19
CA THR A 595 -54.56 -45.07 -18.48
C THR A 595 -54.07 -44.15 -19.59
N ALA A 596 -53.98 -44.66 -20.82
CA ALA A 596 -53.65 -43.83 -21.98
C ALA A 596 -54.66 -42.68 -22.14
N PRO A 597 -54.24 -41.47 -22.58
CA PRO A 597 -52.89 -41.08 -23.03
C PRO A 597 -52.01 -40.47 -21.92
N ASN A 598 -52.34 -40.67 -20.65
CA ASN A 598 -51.65 -40.08 -19.51
C ASN A 598 -50.90 -41.12 -18.67
N ARG A 599 -50.32 -42.14 -19.32
CA ARG A 599 -49.56 -43.18 -18.61
C ARG A 599 -48.24 -42.61 -18.11
N THR A 600 -47.85 -43.06 -16.92
CA THR A 600 -46.46 -42.96 -16.45
C THR A 600 -45.80 -44.32 -16.56
N TYR A 601 -44.49 -44.34 -16.85
CA TYR A 601 -43.67 -45.53 -16.70
C TYR A 601 -42.70 -45.29 -15.55
N ARG A 602 -42.86 -46.08 -14.48
CA ARG A 602 -42.09 -45.96 -13.24
C ARG A 602 -41.05 -47.08 -13.19
N ILE A 603 -39.83 -46.75 -12.78
CA ILE A 603 -38.74 -47.70 -12.52
C ILE A 603 -38.07 -47.33 -11.21
N ARG A 604 -38.37 -48.08 -10.15
CA ARG A 604 -37.71 -47.97 -8.85
C ARG A 604 -36.58 -48.98 -8.76
N MET A 605 -35.40 -48.55 -8.33
CA MET A 605 -34.19 -49.36 -8.18
C MET A 605 -33.82 -49.40 -6.71
N GLU A 606 -33.59 -50.59 -6.18
CA GLU A 606 -33.23 -50.84 -4.78
C GLU A 606 -31.88 -51.56 -4.74
N GLY A 607 -30.87 -50.85 -4.25
CA GLY A 607 -29.47 -51.22 -4.36
C GLY A 607 -28.62 -50.74 -3.19
N ASN A 608 -27.31 -50.69 -3.38
CA ASN A 608 -26.36 -50.27 -2.36
C ASN A 608 -25.12 -49.60 -2.99
N ALA A 609 -24.43 -48.80 -2.16
CA ALA A 609 -23.24 -48.03 -2.53
C ALA A 609 -21.94 -48.87 -2.57
N ASN A 610 -22.04 -50.09 -3.09
CA ASN A 610 -20.99 -51.11 -3.12
C ASN A 610 -21.41 -52.22 -4.11
N SER A 611 -20.47 -53.01 -4.61
CA SER A 611 -20.69 -54.14 -5.54
C SER A 611 -21.56 -55.28 -4.97
N THR A 612 -21.89 -55.24 -3.68
CA THR A 612 -22.85 -56.16 -3.05
C THR A 612 -23.81 -55.45 -2.09
N GLY A 613 -24.99 -56.06 -1.90
CA GLY A 613 -26.02 -55.57 -0.99
C GLY A 613 -27.05 -56.65 -0.65
N THR A 614 -27.89 -56.38 0.35
CA THR A 614 -28.87 -57.34 0.88
C THR A 614 -30.27 -57.07 0.33
N LEU A 615 -30.88 -58.07 -0.32
CA LEU A 615 -32.23 -57.98 -0.84
C LEU A 615 -33.23 -57.63 0.28
N GLY A 616 -33.96 -56.52 0.11
CA GLY A 616 -34.89 -56.00 1.11
C GLY A 616 -34.27 -55.08 2.17
N SER A 617 -32.98 -54.71 2.05
CA SER A 617 -32.33 -53.68 2.88
C SER A 617 -31.43 -52.78 2.03
N PRO A 618 -32.01 -51.98 1.11
CA PRO A 618 -31.23 -51.13 0.20
C PRO A 618 -30.60 -49.94 0.92
N GLY A 619 -29.32 -49.69 0.61
CA GLY A 619 -28.59 -48.48 0.99
C GLY A 619 -28.68 -47.35 -0.07
N MET A 620 -29.21 -47.65 -1.26
CA MET A 620 -29.50 -46.68 -2.32
C MET A 620 -30.88 -46.98 -2.91
N VAL A 621 -31.74 -45.95 -3.00
CA VAL A 621 -33.05 -46.05 -3.65
C VAL A 621 -33.32 -44.83 -4.53
N ASN A 622 -33.62 -45.07 -5.79
CA ASN A 622 -34.19 -44.06 -6.69
C ASN A 622 -35.38 -44.61 -7.49
N GLU A 623 -36.18 -43.70 -8.06
CA GLU A 623 -37.29 -44.00 -8.94
C GLU A 623 -37.33 -43.02 -10.12
N TRP A 624 -37.21 -43.55 -11.33
CA TRP A 624 -37.35 -42.79 -12.58
C TRP A 624 -38.81 -42.78 -13.01
N VAL A 625 -39.31 -41.62 -13.43
CA VAL A 625 -40.67 -41.44 -13.95
C VAL A 625 -40.61 -40.80 -15.33
N PHE A 626 -41.13 -41.54 -16.31
CA PHE A 626 -41.29 -41.10 -17.69
C PHE A 626 -42.77 -40.86 -17.98
N TYR A 627 -43.08 -39.86 -18.82
CA TYR A 627 -44.44 -39.36 -19.02
C TYR A 627 -44.87 -39.45 -20.49
N GLU A 628 -46.03 -40.04 -20.75
CA GLU A 628 -46.62 -40.10 -22.08
C GLU A 628 -46.98 -38.70 -22.64
N ALA A 629 -47.46 -37.81 -21.76
CA ALA A 629 -47.91 -36.47 -22.13
C ALA A 629 -46.77 -35.43 -22.32
N THR A 630 -45.59 -35.65 -21.73
CA THR A 630 -44.45 -34.72 -21.78
C THR A 630 -43.14 -35.44 -22.11
N PRO A 631 -42.95 -35.93 -23.36
CA PRO A 631 -41.84 -36.82 -23.73
C PRO A 631 -40.44 -36.32 -23.36
N ALA A 632 -40.18 -35.01 -23.45
CA ALA A 632 -38.87 -34.41 -23.15
C ALA A 632 -38.60 -34.19 -21.65
N GLN A 633 -39.58 -34.49 -20.79
CA GLN A 633 -39.47 -34.36 -19.35
C GLN A 633 -39.16 -35.73 -18.75
N ILE A 634 -38.09 -35.79 -17.96
CA ILE A 634 -37.68 -36.97 -17.20
C ILE A 634 -37.60 -36.55 -15.75
N ASP A 635 -38.39 -37.18 -14.90
CA ASP A 635 -38.37 -36.95 -13.46
C ASP A 635 -37.62 -38.08 -12.75
N LEU A 636 -36.84 -37.73 -11.73
CA LEU A 636 -36.08 -38.64 -10.90
C LEU A 636 -36.37 -38.34 -9.43
N GLN A 637 -36.93 -39.32 -8.72
CA GLN A 637 -37.23 -39.28 -7.28
C GLN A 637 -36.21 -40.11 -6.50
N LEU A 638 -35.74 -39.62 -5.36
CA LEU A 638 -34.62 -40.18 -4.60
C LEU A 638 -35.03 -40.49 -3.16
N GLY A 639 -34.54 -41.60 -2.62
CA GLY A 639 -34.72 -42.04 -1.24
C GLY A 639 -33.41 -41.94 -0.47
N ALA A 640 -33.13 -42.96 0.35
CA ALA A 640 -31.84 -43.13 1.01
C ALA A 640 -30.69 -43.25 0.00
N ASN A 641 -29.53 -42.70 0.35
CA ASN A 641 -28.32 -42.72 -0.46
C ASN A 641 -27.07 -42.84 0.41
N ASN A 642 -26.48 -44.02 0.44
CA ASN A 642 -25.24 -44.31 1.16
C ASN A 642 -23.96 -43.96 0.36
N ARG A 643 -24.06 -43.54 -0.91
CA ARG A 643 -22.89 -43.13 -1.72
C ARG A 643 -22.49 -41.70 -1.36
N LYS A 644 -22.05 -41.48 -0.12
CA LYS A 644 -21.75 -40.14 0.43
C LYS A 644 -20.65 -40.14 1.48
N THR A 645 -20.02 -38.98 1.64
CA THR A 645 -19.03 -38.64 2.67
C THR A 645 -19.51 -37.40 3.43
N VAL A 646 -19.32 -37.35 4.75
CA VAL A 646 -19.64 -36.17 5.58
C VAL A 646 -18.35 -35.55 6.11
N SER A 647 -18.21 -34.23 6.02
CA SER A 647 -16.98 -33.50 6.39
C SER A 647 -17.28 -32.18 7.11
N GLY A 648 -16.41 -31.76 8.03
CA GLY A 648 -16.55 -30.48 8.75
C GLY A 648 -16.91 -30.61 10.23
N THR A 649 -15.96 -31.07 11.05
CA THR A 649 -16.02 -31.01 12.53
C THR A 649 -15.15 -29.88 13.11
N SER A 650 -14.68 -28.97 12.27
CA SER A 650 -13.89 -27.78 12.60
C SER A 650 -14.65 -26.51 12.23
N PHE A 651 -14.20 -25.35 12.71
CA PHE A 651 -14.61 -24.08 12.10
C PHE A 651 -14.19 -24.04 10.62
N THR A 652 -14.92 -23.27 9.81
CA THR A 652 -14.47 -22.94 8.46
C THR A 652 -13.42 -21.82 8.51
N THR A 653 -12.48 -21.83 7.56
CA THR A 653 -11.51 -20.74 7.38
C THR A 653 -12.18 -19.37 7.27
N ALA A 654 -13.36 -19.29 6.63
CA ALA A 654 -14.11 -18.04 6.50
C ALA A 654 -14.61 -17.48 7.86
N GLN A 655 -15.08 -18.35 8.77
CA GLN A 655 -15.49 -17.93 10.12
C GLN A 655 -14.29 -17.45 10.94
N LEU A 656 -13.19 -18.21 10.93
CA LEU A 656 -11.96 -17.87 11.65
C LEU A 656 -11.33 -16.57 11.12
N ASN A 657 -11.25 -16.41 9.80
CA ASN A 657 -10.84 -15.17 9.13
C ASN A 657 -11.70 -13.96 9.59
N ALA A 658 -13.02 -14.10 9.64
CA ALA A 658 -13.94 -13.05 10.07
C ALA A 658 -13.77 -12.66 11.55
N TRP A 659 -13.17 -13.52 12.37
CA TRP A 659 -12.82 -13.25 13.77
C TRP A 659 -11.34 -12.85 13.95
N GLY A 660 -10.58 -12.67 12.87
CA GLY A 660 -9.19 -12.19 12.87
C GLY A 660 -8.11 -13.25 12.67
N PHE A 661 -8.44 -14.54 12.67
CA PHE A 661 -7.47 -15.62 12.58
C PHE A 661 -6.97 -15.83 11.15
N ILE A 662 -5.85 -15.19 10.80
CA ILE A 662 -5.20 -15.37 9.50
C ILE A 662 -4.15 -16.48 9.60
N SER A 663 -4.23 -17.47 8.71
CA SER A 663 -3.30 -18.60 8.68
C SER A 663 -1.83 -18.17 8.48
N GLY A 664 -0.91 -18.86 9.14
CA GLY A 664 0.53 -18.64 9.00
C GLY A 664 1.06 -17.33 9.60
N GLN A 665 0.28 -16.65 10.45
CA GLN A 665 0.67 -15.40 11.10
C GLN A 665 1.15 -15.58 12.54
N ARG A 666 1.80 -14.56 13.10
CA ARG A 666 2.19 -14.48 14.52
C ARG A 666 1.04 -13.95 15.36
N ILE A 667 0.52 -14.69 16.33
CA ILE A 667 -0.55 -14.18 17.24
C ILE A 667 0.10 -13.32 18.33
N PRO A 668 -0.34 -12.07 18.58
CA PRO A 668 0.16 -11.23 19.66
C PRO A 668 0.07 -11.91 21.04
N ALA A 669 1.03 -11.63 21.92
CA ALA A 669 1.08 -12.16 23.28
C ALA A 669 1.38 -11.05 24.30
N ARG A 670 0.74 -11.13 25.48
CA ARG A 670 0.94 -10.22 26.61
C ARG A 670 1.72 -10.91 27.73
N VAL A 671 2.59 -10.19 28.43
CA VAL A 671 3.44 -10.71 29.51
C VAL A 671 3.28 -9.81 30.74
N SER A 672 2.46 -10.23 31.69
CA SER A 672 1.98 -9.40 32.81
C SER A 672 3.08 -8.80 33.69
N MET A 673 4.17 -9.52 33.95
CA MET A 673 5.31 -8.95 34.70
C MET A 673 5.94 -7.76 33.95
N MET A 674 6.17 -7.95 32.66
CA MET A 674 6.81 -6.96 31.80
C MET A 674 5.91 -5.74 31.57
N ASP A 675 4.59 -5.94 31.53
CA ASP A 675 3.62 -4.84 31.46
C ASP A 675 3.70 -3.94 32.72
N VAL A 676 3.93 -4.51 33.91
CA VAL A 676 4.16 -3.73 35.16
C VAL A 676 5.51 -3.01 35.13
N ASP A 677 6.59 -3.67 34.71
CA ASP A 677 7.92 -3.05 34.64
C ASP A 677 7.97 -1.86 33.67
N ILE A 678 7.06 -1.82 32.70
CA ILE A 678 6.87 -0.73 31.71
C ILE A 678 6.02 0.41 32.28
N GLU A 679 4.94 0.09 33.01
CA GLU A 679 4.13 1.06 33.77
C GLU A 679 5.03 1.87 34.73
N ASP A 680 5.83 1.16 35.53
CA ASP A 680 6.86 1.74 36.42
C ASP A 680 7.90 2.59 35.65
N ALA A 681 8.29 2.18 34.44
CA ALA A 681 9.24 2.94 33.61
C ALA A 681 8.63 4.24 33.04
N TYR A 682 7.33 4.24 32.72
CA TYR A 682 6.61 5.45 32.29
C TYR A 682 6.48 6.47 33.43
N ASP A 683 6.21 6.02 34.65
CA ASP A 683 6.16 6.86 35.85
C ASP A 683 7.54 7.44 36.22
N GLU A 684 8.63 6.71 35.98
CA GLU A 684 10.01 7.24 36.06
C GLU A 684 10.37 8.22 34.93
N GLY A 685 9.48 8.44 33.95
CA GLY A 685 9.67 9.41 32.87
C GLY A 685 10.48 8.89 31.69
N ILE A 686 10.63 7.57 31.54
CA ILE A 686 11.26 6.95 30.36
C ILE A 686 10.22 6.91 29.23
N ILE A 687 10.57 7.42 28.05
CA ILE A 687 9.71 7.30 26.87
C ILE A 687 9.99 5.98 26.16
N MET A 688 8.96 5.25 25.76
CA MET A 688 9.08 4.05 24.93
C MET A 688 8.24 4.15 23.66
N VAL A 689 8.88 3.82 22.56
CA VAL A 689 8.28 3.64 21.22
C VAL A 689 8.50 2.18 20.82
N GLY A 690 7.56 1.58 20.11
CA GLY A 690 7.74 0.20 19.66
C GLY A 690 6.88 -0.25 18.49
N ALA A 691 7.27 -1.39 17.94
CA ALA A 691 6.65 -2.02 16.77
C ALA A 691 5.21 -2.50 17.09
N ALA A 692 4.26 -2.27 16.18
CA ALA A 692 2.93 -2.85 16.31
C ALA A 692 2.93 -4.38 16.18
N GLY A 693 3.84 -4.96 15.39
CA GLY A 693 3.86 -6.39 15.12
C GLY A 693 3.79 -6.71 13.63
N ASN A 694 4.19 -7.93 13.29
CA ASN A 694 4.31 -8.42 11.91
C ASN A 694 3.46 -9.69 11.73
N GLY A 695 2.20 -9.66 12.17
CA GLY A 695 1.24 -10.76 12.12
C GLY A 695 -0.12 -10.40 11.53
N ARG A 696 -0.31 -9.18 11.01
CA ARG A 696 -1.57 -8.66 10.45
C ARG A 696 -2.72 -8.45 11.44
N TRP A 697 -2.49 -8.60 12.75
CA TRP A 697 -3.59 -8.64 13.73
C TRP A 697 -4.19 -7.27 14.03
N LYS A 698 -5.46 -7.29 14.45
CA LYS A 698 -6.11 -6.13 15.06
C LYS A 698 -5.71 -6.03 16.52
N HIS A 699 -5.11 -4.91 16.90
CA HIS A 699 -4.90 -4.47 18.26
C HIS A 699 -6.06 -3.52 18.62
N GLU A 700 -6.89 -3.93 19.56
CA GLU A 700 -8.05 -3.16 20.03
C GLU A 700 -7.68 -2.29 21.24
N VAL A 701 -8.40 -1.17 21.42
CA VAL A 701 -8.28 -0.34 22.63
C VAL A 701 -8.99 -0.98 23.83
N PRO A 702 -8.57 -0.70 25.09
CA PRO A 702 -9.39 -0.97 26.27
C PRO A 702 -10.82 -0.46 26.09
N GLY A 703 -11.81 -1.26 26.51
CA GLY A 703 -13.24 -0.95 26.33
C GLY A 703 -13.77 -1.14 24.90
N GLY A 704 -12.89 -1.36 23.91
CA GLY A 704 -13.27 -1.64 22.53
C GLY A 704 -14.02 -2.96 22.38
N ALA A 705 -14.90 -3.04 21.37
CA ALA A 705 -15.82 -4.18 21.18
C ALA A 705 -15.13 -5.54 21.05
N ASP A 706 -13.88 -5.56 20.59
CA ASP A 706 -13.07 -6.76 20.41
C ASP A 706 -12.03 -7.02 21.54
N TRP A 707 -11.93 -6.13 22.54
CA TRP A 707 -10.91 -6.17 23.62
C TRP A 707 -11.00 -7.42 24.51
N SER A 708 -12.20 -8.02 24.56
CA SER A 708 -12.49 -9.24 25.32
C SER A 708 -12.69 -10.47 24.44
N ASN A 709 -12.21 -10.45 23.19
CA ASN A 709 -12.20 -11.63 22.32
C ASN A 709 -11.14 -12.65 22.79
N THR A 710 -11.52 -13.92 22.88
CA THR A 710 -10.67 -15.01 23.41
C THR A 710 -10.76 -16.29 22.57
N PHE A 711 -9.78 -17.19 22.71
CA PHE A 711 -9.81 -18.49 22.03
C PHE A 711 -9.18 -19.63 22.84
N GLU A 712 -9.47 -20.87 22.43
CA GLU A 712 -8.99 -22.11 23.04
C GLU A 712 -8.31 -22.99 21.97
N MET A 713 -7.15 -23.56 22.28
CA MET A 713 -6.39 -24.45 21.38
C MET A 713 -6.27 -25.86 21.95
N ALA A 714 -6.53 -26.89 21.13
CA ALA A 714 -6.53 -28.29 21.56
C ALA A 714 -5.28 -28.76 22.33
N ILE A 715 -4.10 -28.19 22.03
CA ILE A 715 -2.80 -28.62 22.59
C ILE A 715 -2.16 -27.54 23.47
N ARG A 716 -2.06 -26.28 23.00
CA ARG A 716 -1.32 -25.21 23.71
C ARG A 716 -2.15 -24.49 24.78
N TYR A 717 -3.46 -24.32 24.58
CA TYR A 717 -4.38 -23.65 25.51
C TYR A 717 -5.70 -24.44 25.64
N PRO A 718 -5.66 -25.67 26.18
CA PRO A 718 -6.79 -26.59 26.13
C PRO A 718 -7.92 -26.20 27.09
N GLY A 719 -9.11 -25.94 26.52
CA GLY A 719 -10.41 -26.02 27.20
C GLY A 719 -10.64 -25.14 28.43
N THR A 720 -9.75 -24.19 28.72
CA THR A 720 -9.64 -23.55 30.04
C THR A 720 -10.17 -22.11 30.02
N VAL A 721 -11.50 -21.98 30.02
CA VAL A 721 -12.21 -20.70 30.20
C VAL A 721 -11.87 -19.96 31.50
N ALA A 722 -11.16 -20.62 32.44
CA ALA A 722 -10.61 -20.02 33.66
C ALA A 722 -9.33 -19.18 33.41
N SER A 723 -8.61 -19.42 32.32
CA SER A 723 -7.37 -18.72 31.94
C SER A 723 -7.40 -18.34 30.44
N PRO A 724 -8.35 -17.50 30.00
CA PRO A 724 -8.58 -17.24 28.59
C PRO A 724 -7.45 -16.43 27.94
N TYR A 725 -7.05 -16.81 26.72
CA TYR A 725 -6.08 -16.06 25.93
C TYR A 725 -6.76 -14.92 25.16
N TYR A 726 -6.43 -13.66 25.48
CA TYR A 726 -6.98 -12.47 24.82
C TYR A 726 -6.14 -12.07 23.60
N TYR A 727 -6.63 -12.36 22.39
CA TYR A 727 -5.80 -12.33 21.18
C TYR A 727 -5.79 -11.00 20.41
N MET A 728 -6.59 -10.01 20.82
CA MET A 728 -6.63 -8.67 20.22
C MET A 728 -6.10 -7.54 21.14
N ARG A 729 -5.50 -7.86 22.30
CA ARG A 729 -4.97 -6.86 23.26
C ARG A 729 -3.55 -6.36 22.94
N GLY A 730 -3.12 -6.54 21.70
CA GLY A 730 -1.77 -6.26 21.24
C GLY A 730 -0.70 -7.15 21.87
N THR A 731 0.56 -6.70 21.78
CA THR A 731 1.74 -7.45 22.24
C THR A 731 2.58 -6.65 23.22
N SER A 732 3.06 -7.27 24.29
CA SER A 732 4.05 -6.65 25.16
C SER A 732 5.40 -6.61 24.43
N PRO A 733 6.15 -5.48 24.41
CA PRO A 733 6.07 -4.32 25.29
C PRO A 733 5.34 -3.10 24.68
N THR A 734 4.56 -3.29 23.61
CA THR A 734 4.02 -2.22 22.77
C THR A 734 2.50 -2.10 22.81
N ALA A 735 1.85 -2.89 23.67
CA ALA A 735 0.42 -2.92 23.86
C ALA A 735 -0.09 -1.64 24.55
N LEU A 736 -1.19 -1.12 24.02
CA LEU A 736 -1.96 -0.06 24.66
C LEU A 736 -2.88 -0.68 25.71
N ASP A 737 -2.87 -0.11 26.92
CA ASP A 737 -3.71 -0.56 28.03
C ASP A 737 -4.15 0.66 28.88
N ASN A 738 -5.17 0.49 29.73
CA ASN A 738 -5.53 1.49 30.74
C ASN A 738 -6.19 0.85 31.98
N THR A 739 -6.21 1.56 33.10
CA THR A 739 -6.82 1.10 34.36
C THR A 739 -8.35 1.24 34.44
N THR A 740 -9.02 1.72 33.39
CA THR A 740 -10.49 1.90 33.35
C THR A 740 -11.21 0.67 32.79
N ASP A 741 -10.76 0.17 31.64
CA ASP A 741 -11.36 -0.99 30.93
C ASP A 741 -10.34 -2.12 30.67
N GLY A 742 -9.10 -1.94 31.12
CA GLY A 742 -7.96 -2.84 30.91
C GLY A 742 -7.39 -3.37 32.22
N THR A 743 -6.08 -3.22 32.44
CA THR A 743 -5.39 -3.74 33.64
C THR A 743 -4.18 -2.89 34.08
N TYR A 744 -3.50 -2.21 33.16
CA TYR A 744 -2.27 -1.43 33.43
C TYR A 744 -2.38 -0.06 32.77
N ASP A 745 -1.72 0.99 33.28
CA ASP A 745 -1.66 2.30 32.64
C ASP A 745 -0.52 2.33 31.61
N LEU A 746 -0.82 1.87 30.38
CA LEU A 746 0.16 1.76 29.30
C LEU A 746 -0.18 2.68 28.13
N PRO A 747 0.15 3.99 28.20
CA PRO A 747 0.08 4.94 27.09
C PRO A 747 1.16 4.68 26.01
N ALA A 748 1.28 3.43 25.55
CA ALA A 748 2.28 2.97 24.58
C ALA A 748 2.20 3.72 23.23
N ILE A 749 3.36 3.96 22.62
CA ILE A 749 3.46 4.53 21.26
C ILE A 749 3.71 3.37 20.29
N THR A 750 2.62 2.71 19.92
CA THR A 750 2.56 1.53 19.05
C THR A 750 2.62 1.95 17.57
N VAL A 751 3.61 1.47 16.81
CA VAL A 751 3.90 1.98 15.45
C VAL A 751 3.62 0.94 14.35
N GLY A 752 2.65 1.25 13.49
CA GLY A 752 2.32 0.49 12.28
C GLY A 752 3.24 0.82 11.10
N SER A 753 3.38 -0.13 10.17
CA SER A 753 4.28 -0.01 9.02
C SER A 753 3.55 0.40 7.75
N VAL A 754 4.13 1.36 7.03
CA VAL A 754 3.71 1.77 5.68
C VAL A 754 4.51 0.98 4.63
N ASP A 755 3.85 0.66 3.52
CA ASP A 755 4.45 0.01 2.35
C ASP A 755 5.39 0.96 1.60
N SER A 756 6.21 0.46 0.67
CA SER A 756 7.12 1.28 -0.14
C SER A 756 6.52 1.74 -1.48
N ILE A 757 5.22 1.55 -1.71
CA ILE A 757 4.57 1.89 -2.98
C ILE A 757 4.13 3.38 -3.06
N ASN A 758 3.43 3.72 -4.13
CA ASN A 758 2.57 4.89 -4.24
C ASN A 758 1.14 4.39 -4.57
N PRO A 759 0.07 4.77 -3.85
CA PRO A 759 0.00 5.69 -2.71
C PRO A 759 0.66 5.16 -1.43
N ASP A 760 0.76 5.99 -0.38
CA ASP A 760 1.06 5.45 0.95
C ASP A 760 -0.10 4.56 1.43
N GLN A 761 0.19 3.36 1.90
CA GLN A 761 -0.79 2.41 2.42
C GLN A 761 -0.22 1.60 3.59
N LYS A 762 -1.07 0.98 4.39
CA LYS A 762 -0.67 -0.10 5.31
C LYS A 762 -0.08 -1.25 4.50
N VAL A 763 1.08 -1.75 4.91
CA VAL A 763 1.70 -2.93 4.28
C VAL A 763 1.13 -4.23 4.85
N LEU A 764 1.03 -5.27 4.00
CA LEU A 764 0.36 -6.54 4.30
C LEU A 764 0.67 -7.10 5.69
N TYR A 765 1.94 -7.14 6.08
CA TYR A 765 2.42 -7.77 7.32
C TYR A 765 2.08 -6.99 8.60
N SER A 766 1.77 -5.69 8.50
CA SER A 766 1.63 -4.83 9.69
C SER A 766 0.38 -5.18 10.48
N ASP A 767 0.55 -5.34 11.79
CA ASP A 767 -0.54 -5.24 12.74
C ASP A 767 -1.17 -3.82 12.67
N CYS A 768 -2.43 -3.72 13.08
CA CYS A 768 -3.32 -2.56 12.86
C CYS A 768 -4.40 -2.49 13.95
N GLY A 769 -5.52 -1.80 13.73
CA GLY A 769 -6.58 -1.61 14.73
C GLY A 769 -6.38 -0.39 15.65
N PRO A 770 -7.40 -0.02 16.45
CA PRO A 770 -7.46 1.27 17.15
C PRO A 770 -6.32 1.56 18.15
N ALA A 771 -5.61 0.54 18.64
CA ALA A 771 -4.44 0.73 19.51
C ALA A 771 -3.15 1.10 18.76
N CYS A 772 -3.06 0.86 17.44
CA CYS A 772 -1.96 1.34 16.61
C CYS A 772 -1.97 2.88 16.60
N THR A 773 -0.96 3.51 17.20
CA THR A 773 -0.97 4.95 17.52
C THR A 773 -0.59 5.82 16.33
N ILE A 774 0.35 5.37 15.49
CA ILE A 774 0.87 6.13 14.34
C ILE A 774 1.48 5.20 13.28
N TRP A 775 1.48 5.63 12.03
CA TRP A 775 2.07 4.92 10.90
C TRP A 775 3.38 5.57 10.46
N ALA A 776 4.41 4.76 10.19
CA ALA A 776 5.69 5.22 9.66
C ALA A 776 6.25 4.26 8.59
N PRO A 777 7.13 4.72 7.68
CA PRO A 777 7.78 3.84 6.72
C PRO A 777 8.63 2.76 7.40
N GLY A 778 8.26 1.49 7.21
CA GLY A 778 8.99 0.34 7.72
C GLY A 778 9.32 -0.70 6.65
N THR A 779 9.03 -0.44 5.38
CA THR A 779 9.28 -1.38 4.27
C THR A 779 10.49 -0.94 3.45
N TYR A 780 11.46 -1.84 3.26
CA TYR A 780 12.74 -1.63 2.56
C TYR A 780 13.57 -0.42 3.05
N ILE A 781 13.58 -0.22 4.37
CA ILE A 781 14.38 0.83 5.01
C ILE A 781 15.86 0.44 4.98
N ILE A 782 16.72 1.31 4.43
CA ILE A 782 18.18 1.11 4.42
C ILE A 782 18.82 1.67 5.71
N SER A 783 19.70 0.88 6.33
CA SER A 783 20.46 1.26 7.52
C SER A 783 21.77 0.48 7.63
N SER A 784 22.53 0.69 8.70
CA SER A 784 23.75 -0.04 9.07
C SER A 784 23.48 -1.52 9.35
N LEU A 785 24.38 -2.41 8.95
CA LEU A 785 24.34 -3.86 9.19
C LEU A 785 25.75 -4.46 9.41
N PRO A 786 25.85 -5.67 10.00
CA PRO A 786 27.09 -6.45 10.03
C PRO A 786 27.47 -7.08 8.67
N SER A 787 26.55 -7.10 7.69
CA SER A 787 26.77 -7.62 6.34
C SER A 787 25.82 -6.98 5.33
N GLY A 788 26.25 -6.75 4.09
CA GLY A 788 25.43 -6.11 3.07
C GLY A 788 26.29 -5.51 1.95
N VAL A 789 25.94 -4.32 1.47
CA VAL A 789 26.80 -3.55 0.54
C VAL A 789 27.80 -2.70 1.31
N SER A 790 29.04 -2.60 0.84
CA SER A 790 30.12 -1.92 1.57
C SER A 790 29.86 -0.42 1.73
N GLU A 791 29.84 0.05 2.99
CA GLU A 791 29.79 1.47 3.35
C GLU A 791 31.09 2.16 2.90
N SER A 792 30.96 3.24 2.11
CA SER A 792 32.10 3.92 1.48
C SER A 792 32.87 4.85 2.41
N ARG A 793 32.26 5.27 3.53
CA ARG A 793 32.87 6.17 4.54
C ARG A 793 33.71 5.43 5.59
N ALA A 794 34.06 4.17 5.33
CA ALA A 794 34.75 3.31 6.28
C ALA A 794 36.25 3.68 6.46
N PRO A 795 36.71 4.10 7.66
CA PRO A 795 38.11 4.43 7.89
C PRO A 795 38.99 3.18 8.06
N GLY A 796 40.26 3.28 7.66
CA GLY A 796 41.31 2.35 8.08
C GLY A 796 41.29 0.94 7.46
N GLY A 797 40.49 0.69 6.42
CA GLY A 797 40.46 -0.61 5.72
C GLY A 797 39.62 -1.70 6.41
N ILE A 798 38.84 -1.34 7.44
CA ILE A 798 37.79 -2.20 8.00
C ILE A 798 36.54 -2.02 7.14
N THR A 799 35.95 -3.11 6.63
CA THR A 799 34.69 -3.02 5.87
C THR A 799 33.49 -2.97 6.80
N TYR A 800 32.66 -1.94 6.64
CA TYR A 800 31.33 -1.81 7.24
C TYR A 800 30.24 -1.92 6.16
N PHE A 801 28.98 -2.12 6.53
CA PHE A 801 27.93 -2.48 5.56
C PHE A 801 26.60 -1.76 5.77
N LEU A 802 25.93 -1.45 4.67
CA LEU A 802 24.53 -1.04 4.64
C LEU A 802 23.63 -2.17 4.09
N GLY A 803 22.37 -2.20 4.49
CA GLY A 803 21.35 -3.05 3.88
C GLY A 803 19.94 -2.70 4.27
N LYS A 804 18.98 -3.33 3.59
CA LYS A 804 17.54 -3.06 3.73
C LYS A 804 16.81 -4.15 4.50
N TYR A 805 15.95 -3.74 5.43
CA TYR A 805 15.00 -4.61 6.15
C TYR A 805 13.57 -4.06 6.02
N SER A 806 12.60 -4.94 6.29
CA SER A 806 11.16 -4.64 6.26
C SER A 806 10.49 -5.17 7.54
N GLY A 807 9.71 -4.32 8.21
CA GLY A 807 8.96 -4.66 9.43
C GLY A 807 8.43 -3.43 10.16
N THR A 808 7.45 -3.60 11.05
CA THR A 808 7.10 -2.57 12.05
C THR A 808 8.29 -2.23 12.97
N SER A 809 9.22 -3.16 13.09
CA SER A 809 10.58 -3.02 13.63
C SER A 809 11.45 -1.96 12.95
N MET A 810 11.17 -1.61 11.68
CA MET A 810 11.84 -0.54 10.93
C MET A 810 11.01 0.75 10.87
N ALA A 811 9.71 0.68 11.21
CA ALA A 811 8.83 1.84 11.34
C ALA A 811 8.98 2.54 12.71
N SER A 812 8.98 1.75 13.80
CA SER A 812 9.20 2.22 15.18
C SER A 812 10.46 3.10 15.37
N PRO A 813 11.66 2.75 14.86
CA PRO A 813 12.84 3.59 15.01
C PRO A 813 12.77 4.94 14.28
N GLN A 814 11.91 5.09 13.27
CA GLN A 814 11.65 6.40 12.66
C GLN A 814 10.94 7.32 13.68
N VAL A 815 9.90 6.80 14.34
CA VAL A 815 9.12 7.52 15.34
C VAL A 815 9.96 7.82 16.59
N CYS A 816 10.76 6.85 17.04
CA CYS A 816 11.73 7.04 18.12
C CYS A 816 12.78 8.11 17.77
N GLY A 817 13.30 8.11 16.54
CA GLY A 817 14.24 9.11 16.06
C GLY A 817 13.67 10.53 16.02
N VAL A 818 12.44 10.70 15.53
CA VAL A 818 11.75 12.00 15.52
C VAL A 818 11.45 12.49 16.94
N LEU A 819 11.08 11.60 17.87
CA LEU A 819 10.89 11.96 19.27
C LEU A 819 12.20 12.28 19.99
N ALA A 820 13.29 11.59 19.69
CA ALA A 820 14.63 11.96 20.18
C ALA A 820 15.02 13.37 19.73
N CYS A 821 14.75 13.75 18.47
CA CYS A 821 14.91 15.13 18.01
C CYS A 821 14.01 16.13 18.76
N ALA A 822 12.78 15.76 19.14
CA ALA A 822 11.92 16.61 19.96
C ALA A 822 12.45 16.79 21.40
N LEU A 823 13.06 15.75 21.98
CA LEU A 823 13.61 15.73 23.34
C LEU A 823 14.85 16.63 23.55
N GLU A 824 15.54 17.02 22.46
CA GLU A 824 16.53 18.10 22.47
C GLU A 824 15.94 19.44 22.94
N ILE A 825 14.67 19.68 22.58
CA ILE A 825 13.91 20.92 22.82
C ILE A 825 12.98 20.81 24.03
N TYR A 826 12.40 19.62 24.25
CA TYR A 826 11.39 19.34 25.29
C TYR A 826 11.87 18.26 26.27
N PRO A 827 12.96 18.48 27.03
CA PRO A 827 13.62 17.42 27.80
C PRO A 827 12.86 16.93 29.05
N GLU A 828 11.74 17.56 29.39
CA GLU A 828 10.85 17.21 30.51
C GLU A 828 9.57 16.48 30.01
N MET A 829 9.57 16.04 28.74
CA MET A 829 8.48 15.26 28.15
C MET A 829 8.51 13.83 28.71
N ASN A 830 7.39 13.38 29.27
CA ASN A 830 7.15 11.98 29.66
C ASN A 830 6.43 11.21 28.54
N GLN A 831 6.09 9.93 28.78
CA GLN A 831 5.41 9.07 27.81
C GLN A 831 4.10 9.67 27.26
N GLU A 832 3.20 10.17 28.14
CA GLU A 832 1.96 10.83 27.70
C GLU A 832 2.24 11.99 26.73
N ARG A 833 3.16 12.90 27.11
CA ARG A 833 3.43 14.11 26.33
C ARG A 833 4.17 13.79 25.04
N ALA A 834 4.94 12.71 24.99
CA ALA A 834 5.50 12.17 23.75
C ALA A 834 4.41 11.64 22.81
N LYS A 835 3.41 10.90 23.35
CA LYS A 835 2.27 10.39 22.58
C LYS A 835 1.36 11.51 22.08
N GLU A 836 1.04 12.50 22.93
CA GLU A 836 0.33 13.73 22.52
C GLU A 836 1.10 14.49 21.43
N TYR A 837 2.40 14.74 21.62
CA TYR A 837 3.21 15.50 20.67
C TYR A 837 3.27 14.83 19.31
N ILE A 838 3.61 13.53 19.26
CA ILE A 838 3.82 12.85 17.98
C ILE A 838 2.53 12.68 17.17
N THR A 839 1.40 12.45 17.85
CA THR A 839 0.07 12.39 17.20
C THR A 839 -0.44 13.76 16.78
N ALA A 840 -0.16 14.83 17.54
CA ALA A 840 -0.58 16.19 17.21
C ALA A 840 0.22 16.83 16.04
N ILE A 841 1.45 16.38 15.76
CA ILE A 841 2.23 16.83 14.58
C ILE A 841 2.05 15.93 13.34
N ALA A 842 1.54 14.71 13.52
CA ALA A 842 1.32 13.75 12.45
C ALA A 842 0.38 14.29 11.37
N LYS A 843 0.52 13.76 10.15
CA LYS A 843 -0.39 14.10 9.04
C LYS A 843 -1.58 13.17 9.07
N SER A 844 -2.77 13.72 9.28
CA SER A 844 -4.02 12.96 9.24
C SER A 844 -4.39 12.57 7.80
N ASN A 845 -5.03 11.41 7.64
CA ASN A 845 -5.66 10.94 6.41
C ASN A 845 -4.70 10.86 5.20
N GLN A 846 -3.47 10.36 5.41
CA GLN A 846 -2.50 10.16 4.33
C GLN A 846 -2.42 8.72 3.81
N LEU A 847 -2.80 7.72 4.60
CA LEU A 847 -2.85 6.34 4.13
C LEU A 847 -4.11 6.13 3.30
N THR A 848 -3.95 5.62 2.08
CA THR A 848 -5.04 4.93 1.39
C THR A 848 -5.38 3.68 2.20
N ALA A 849 -6.68 3.49 2.44
CA ALA A 849 -7.21 2.42 3.28
C ALA A 849 -8.47 1.83 2.65
N THR A 850 -8.58 0.51 2.71
CA THR A 850 -9.75 -0.26 2.32
C THR A 850 -10.63 -0.58 3.54
N SER A 851 -11.67 -1.41 3.37
CA SER A 851 -12.60 -1.80 4.43
C SER A 851 -13.01 -3.29 4.36
N GLY A 852 -12.12 -4.15 3.86
CA GLY A 852 -12.38 -5.59 3.68
C GLY A 852 -12.27 -6.45 4.95
N GLY A 853 -12.04 -5.87 6.13
CA GLY A 853 -11.92 -6.59 7.39
C GLY A 853 -10.58 -7.31 7.58
N PRO A 854 -10.48 -8.29 8.51
CA PRO A 854 -9.19 -8.82 8.94
C PRO A 854 -8.36 -9.54 7.86
N THR A 855 -9.01 -10.06 6.81
CA THR A 855 -8.34 -10.67 5.66
C THR A 855 -7.67 -9.66 4.73
N ASP A 856 -8.09 -8.40 4.78
CA ASP A 856 -7.59 -7.33 3.94
C ASP A 856 -6.20 -6.86 4.40
N GLY A 857 -5.27 -6.72 3.45
CA GLY A 857 -3.94 -6.22 3.72
C GLY A 857 -3.93 -4.73 4.10
N GLN A 858 -4.81 -3.95 3.48
CA GLN A 858 -4.78 -2.48 3.48
C GLN A 858 -5.79 -1.87 4.46
N ASP A 859 -6.74 -2.65 4.99
CA ASP A 859 -7.70 -2.17 5.99
C ASP A 859 -6.98 -1.85 7.32
N LEU A 860 -7.21 -0.63 7.82
CA LEU A 860 -6.65 -0.14 9.08
C LEU A 860 -7.36 -0.71 10.32
N GLN A 861 -8.53 -1.34 10.14
CA GLN A 861 -9.40 -1.95 11.15
C GLN A 861 -9.77 -1.01 12.31
N GLY A 862 -9.87 0.29 12.01
CA GLY A 862 -10.15 1.35 12.98
C GLY A 862 -8.91 2.07 13.55
N ALA A 863 -7.70 1.74 13.11
CA ALA A 863 -6.50 2.51 13.50
C ALA A 863 -6.60 3.98 13.07
N PRO A 864 -6.18 4.94 13.91
CA PRO A 864 -5.92 6.31 13.50
C PRO A 864 -5.09 6.40 12.21
N ASN A 865 -5.63 7.07 11.19
CA ASN A 865 -4.90 7.38 9.96
C ASN A 865 -3.99 8.60 10.20
N LEU A 866 -2.91 8.38 10.97
CA LEU A 866 -1.90 9.38 11.33
C LEU A 866 -0.54 8.94 10.81
N TYR A 867 0.06 9.73 9.91
CA TYR A 867 1.36 9.45 9.30
C TYR A 867 2.47 10.28 9.97
N LEU A 868 3.62 9.66 10.26
CA LEU A 868 4.77 10.31 10.90
C LEU A 868 5.22 11.58 10.16
N TYR A 869 5.41 12.65 10.93
CA TYR A 869 5.94 13.92 10.42
C TYR A 869 7.05 14.46 11.32
N TYR A 870 8.18 14.83 10.72
CA TYR A 870 9.19 15.64 11.37
C TYR A 870 8.78 17.11 11.24
N LYS A 871 8.25 17.67 12.32
CA LYS A 871 8.00 19.10 12.44
C LYS A 871 9.30 19.80 12.89
N PRO A 872 9.90 20.71 12.10
CA PRO A 872 11.03 21.50 12.57
C PRO A 872 10.59 22.40 13.73
N GLU A 873 11.28 22.29 14.88
CA GLU A 873 10.99 23.05 16.09
C GLU A 873 11.74 24.39 16.17
N ARG A 874 12.48 24.75 15.12
CA ARG A 874 12.93 26.11 14.80
C ARG A 874 13.03 26.25 13.28
N GLU A 875 12.86 27.47 12.78
CA GLU A 875 13.02 27.76 11.36
C GLU A 875 14.41 27.34 10.85
N VAL A 876 14.46 27.00 9.56
CA VAL A 876 15.73 26.72 8.87
C VAL A 876 16.50 28.02 8.69
N ASP A 877 15.83 29.09 8.24
CA ASP A 877 16.37 30.41 7.95
C ASP A 877 15.62 31.49 8.75
N GLY A 878 16.31 32.54 9.21
CA GLY A 878 15.68 33.77 9.70
C GLY A 878 15.82 34.08 11.20
N SER A 879 15.01 35.04 11.68
CA SER A 879 15.09 35.57 13.05
C SER A 879 14.38 34.68 14.06
N VAL A 880 15.04 34.37 15.18
CA VAL A 880 14.47 33.57 16.27
C VAL A 880 13.45 34.39 17.06
N TYR A 881 12.21 34.45 16.57
CA TYR A 881 11.07 34.96 17.35
C TYR A 881 10.81 34.07 18.58
N PRO A 882 10.35 34.64 19.72
CA PRO A 882 10.00 33.85 20.90
C PRO A 882 8.90 32.84 20.57
N LYS A 883 9.15 31.56 20.86
CA LYS A 883 8.25 30.44 20.52
C LYS A 883 6.82 30.70 21.01
N ILE A 884 5.90 30.80 20.06
CA ILE A 884 4.47 30.73 20.32
C ILE A 884 4.11 29.23 20.44
N ASN A 885 3.44 28.86 21.54
CA ASN A 885 3.04 27.49 21.93
C ASN A 885 4.16 26.61 22.52
N TYR A 886 4.60 26.93 23.75
CA TYR A 886 4.97 25.86 24.70
C TYR A 886 3.66 25.26 25.23
N LYS A 887 3.53 23.93 25.13
CA LYS A 887 2.31 23.10 25.32
C LYS A 887 1.25 23.22 24.21
N PRO A 888 0.58 22.11 23.83
CA PRO A 888 -0.67 22.15 23.06
C PRO A 888 -1.75 22.94 23.80
N ARG A 889 -2.75 23.46 23.07
CA ARG A 889 -3.92 24.09 23.68
C ARG A 889 -4.78 23.00 24.36
N PRO A 890 -5.17 23.16 25.64
CA PRO A 890 -6.09 22.24 26.29
C PRO A 890 -7.40 22.06 25.49
N SER A 891 -7.89 20.83 25.42
CA SER A 891 -9.16 20.47 24.77
C SER A 891 -10.39 21.02 25.48
N SER A 892 -10.25 21.42 26.75
CA SER A 892 -11.27 22.08 27.55
C SER A 892 -10.64 23.09 28.52
N GLY A 893 -11.46 23.98 29.10
CA GLY A 893 -11.02 25.01 30.06
C GLY A 893 -10.77 26.39 29.44
N ALA A 894 -10.79 27.42 30.29
CA ALA A 894 -10.66 28.81 29.87
C ALA A 894 -9.19 29.25 29.77
N VAL A 895 -8.67 29.33 28.54
CA VAL A 895 -7.37 29.98 28.26
C VAL A 895 -7.55 31.46 27.91
N TRP A 896 -6.74 32.31 28.54
CA TRP A 896 -6.77 33.77 28.42
C TRP A 896 -6.60 34.25 26.96
N PRO A 897 -7.34 35.27 26.50
CA PRO A 897 -7.35 35.66 25.09
C PRO A 897 -6.01 36.26 24.62
N ARG A 898 -5.57 35.80 23.44
CA ARG A 898 -4.68 36.55 22.53
C ARG A 898 -5.41 36.79 21.20
N PRO A 899 -5.06 37.81 20.40
CA PRO A 899 -5.88 38.27 19.29
C PRO A 899 -6.12 37.20 18.20
N ARG A 900 -7.37 37.14 17.70
CA ARG A 900 -7.71 36.38 16.49
C ARG A 900 -7.09 37.04 15.26
N VAL A 901 -5.95 36.53 14.79
CA VAL A 901 -5.61 36.64 13.36
C VAL A 901 -6.58 35.71 12.61
N LYS A 902 -7.37 36.26 11.67
CA LYS A 902 -8.46 35.52 11.02
C LYS A 902 -7.90 34.45 10.08
N ARG A 903 -8.43 33.22 10.18
CA ARG A 903 -8.77 32.41 9.01
C ARG A 903 -10.28 32.21 8.99
N THR A 904 -10.95 33.02 8.19
CA THR A 904 -12.26 32.67 7.64
C THR A 904 -12.00 31.93 6.34
N LEU A 905 -12.34 30.64 6.31
CA LEU A 905 -12.51 29.90 5.06
C LEU A 905 -13.98 30.01 4.68
N ASN A 906 -14.23 30.32 3.41
CA ASN A 906 -15.39 29.81 2.68
C ASN A 906 -14.93 28.54 1.95
#